data_AF-A0A927RU09-F1
#
_entry.id   AF-A0A927RU09-F1
#
_cell.length_a   1.000
_cell.length_b   1.000
_cell.length_c   1.000
_cell.angle_alpha   90.00
_cell.angle_beta   90.00
_cell.angle_gamma   90.00
#
_symmetry.space_group_name_H-M   'P 1'
#
loop_
_entity.id
_entity.type
_entity.pdbx_description
1 polymer ?
#
loop_
_entity_poly.entity_id
_entity_poly.type
_entity_poly.pdbx_seq_one_letter_code
_entity_poly.pdbx_strand_id
1 'polypeptide(L)'
;MKKRKLLILLASAMLFVCAFVGCKKVEKIDVLKKDMPQVVYVLGSDLNLSTGKLTAVIGDETVEIPLNDSEVSVSGYDKNKLGEQTLTVTYGEQTTTFKVKVVPRVSVQKNESSYFVGEEFNDSKGELVITNDDGTDFVVDMDDETVTVSGFSTETASSALPVTVTYEKDGVTYNGTFDVAVYDIADVDFKSPNKKEYDNHETALDVSGGYISLKNADETLVRYKVLTEDMVSGFDLSQATLAHRETPLVQTLTVEYLGQEKTYDIQINFSDLSLIRLRASEFKDFEWTEAVTPEGCTAQMGDNALEAMDVYLKMTDVEKRDVTSEELETLVKTASTYGLDKWKAAFESYKDAFYLKDGGLYWDCTDFEKTKAVYTSLKEKNPVIYEDALILKEIETQFASTVIVPAEDEDGEDVTVGDVLAAVYSTETMDSFAGQLELMISLYESLKDVPDNWTLAELKSTHSEKIEATWILVRDSKYTHIQYRTLYSMASRWRENDDFFDILYAYYYDETNVDDAGKVDLVKINAFKNFRLPDELETLYSYVYTCKRQVENMLNGYGKSEDLLYYYEQALKLKSKILNSGSDMEKDLYARLTFDYLIGDGQGGYHQATFDELFYALRTTTMGYMYHFNAYVDVPEFEGLWAQLLSIMETASEMGEEYYETEEFGVAVETMFAEFLTLSPTQQVMFMNCLNPYYTQGFPASVWDDSDGAPNSFVHFVYKHYRNKLPETTHDALKQLFTATEKLSILGMNPYGIANFTEAMQKVEDYLDAVVEDADRTAFENEFAWFYEAYSELATEKYADPENPIAEDLGEWKGTFDEFYTALAEAFFAMELNNIYQANGSRMTLSFLAAYEKAEILANELLASGDENVIKAYYFDFMQKAMKIPAVNQNQFVIMPTYLAGTGDYLMYYLRNAYVTALKSVPGMGFLYDYYQEINENEEGIALKEFLAESSYIYYTFFDWTWSLSEREGEKLKYFTDIDLMVKIMSDYRTLTVDQQYLVAALDMFGLYRNSLVRFAMEQEMGADAQATVQQLMLVEQYFMLYQKLPDGENQDGDKYIDLLDEELQIMLEDYYELSKDAEALEKFTTYFGEMYAYYLTECEKAGLNVTFTPPVEEGQN
;
A
#
# COMPACT_ATOMS: atom_id res chain seq x y z
N MET A 1 119.43 34.52 -3.72
CA MET A 1 120.79 34.14 -3.23
C MET A 1 121.82 35.17 -3.70
N LYS A 2 122.82 35.48 -2.86
CA LYS A 2 124.15 36.12 -3.13
C LYS A 2 124.26 37.13 -4.30
N LYS A 3 124.37 38.44 -3.98
CA LYS A 3 125.63 39.24 -3.85
C LYS A 3 126.32 39.54 -5.20
N ARG A 4 126.21 40.77 -5.75
CA ARG A 4 126.98 42.02 -5.48
C ARG A 4 128.44 42.04 -6.00
N LYS A 5 128.75 43.06 -6.82
CA LYS A 5 130.08 43.63 -7.13
C LYS A 5 130.99 42.75 -8.03
N LEU A 6 132.01 43.21 -8.77
CA LEU A 6 132.85 44.44 -8.72
C LEU A 6 133.60 44.63 -10.10
N LEU A 7 133.83 45.88 -10.59
CA LEU A 7 135.09 46.50 -11.16
C LEU A 7 136.03 45.81 -12.21
N ILE A 8 136.94 46.43 -13.00
CA ILE A 8 137.38 47.83 -13.37
C ILE A 8 138.03 47.86 -14.81
N LEU A 9 138.50 49.04 -15.26
CA LEU A 9 139.67 49.37 -16.14
C LEU A 9 139.46 49.36 -17.69
N LEU A 10 139.57 50.48 -18.45
CA LEU A 10 140.73 51.35 -18.83
C LEU A 10 141.59 50.75 -20.00
N ALA A 11 142.09 51.47 -21.03
CA ALA A 11 142.14 52.92 -21.34
C ALA A 11 142.52 53.24 -22.83
N SER A 12 142.30 54.49 -23.30
CA SER A 12 143.07 55.26 -24.35
C SER A 12 143.12 54.76 -25.83
N ALA A 13 143.18 55.58 -26.90
CA ALA A 13 143.24 57.06 -27.10
C ALA A 13 142.91 57.48 -28.59
N MET A 14 142.91 58.81 -28.85
CA MET A 14 143.10 59.57 -30.13
C MET A 14 141.93 60.05 -31.05
N LEU A 15 141.76 61.39 -31.05
CA LEU A 15 141.66 62.39 -32.16
C LEU A 15 140.63 62.37 -33.34
N PHE A 16 139.92 63.52 -33.45
CA PHE A 16 139.65 64.40 -34.63
C PHE A 16 138.45 64.23 -35.62
N VAL A 17 137.54 65.24 -35.54
CA VAL A 17 136.94 66.08 -36.62
C VAL A 17 135.64 65.70 -37.40
N CYS A 18 134.60 66.49 -37.10
CA CYS A 18 133.53 67.14 -37.91
C CYS A 18 132.85 66.50 -39.14
N ALA A 19 131.50 66.51 -39.14
CA ALA A 19 130.67 67.35 -40.03
C ALA A 19 129.19 67.45 -39.56
N PHE A 20 128.51 68.56 -39.89
CA PHE A 20 127.08 68.86 -39.59
C PHE A 20 126.14 68.48 -40.76
N VAL A 21 124.90 68.05 -40.45
CA VAL A 21 123.69 68.27 -41.28
C VAL A 21 122.50 68.50 -40.33
N GLY A 22 121.55 69.39 -40.67
CA GLY A 22 120.55 69.94 -39.73
C GLY A 22 119.16 69.27 -39.70
N CYS A 23 118.34 69.69 -38.72
CA CYS A 23 116.96 69.22 -38.50
C CYS A 23 115.96 69.71 -39.56
N LYS A 24 114.99 68.85 -39.91
CA LYS A 24 113.76 69.22 -40.64
C LYS A 24 112.66 69.66 -39.65
N LYS A 25 111.67 70.43 -40.12
CA LYS A 25 110.54 70.94 -39.31
C LYS A 25 109.27 70.11 -39.55
N VAL A 26 108.42 69.99 -38.53
CA VAL A 26 107.09 69.34 -38.61
C VAL A 26 106.08 70.30 -39.26
N GLU A 27 105.35 69.85 -40.27
CA GLU A 27 104.45 70.68 -41.08
C GLU A 27 102.97 70.55 -40.68
N LYS A 28 102.48 69.33 -40.46
CA LYS A 28 101.10 69.05 -40.02
C LYS A 28 101.09 67.84 -39.09
N ILE A 29 100.18 67.83 -38.11
CA ILE A 29 99.79 66.62 -37.36
C ILE A 29 98.29 66.37 -37.45
N ASP A 30 97.88 65.11 -37.29
CA ASP A 30 96.47 64.69 -37.23
C ASP A 30 96.30 63.41 -36.38
N VAL A 31 95.12 63.18 -35.80
CA VAL A 31 94.79 61.91 -35.08
C VAL A 31 93.62 61.26 -35.81
N LEU A 32 93.93 60.25 -36.62
CA LEU A 32 92.94 59.59 -37.46
C LEU A 32 92.04 58.69 -36.60
N LYS A 33 90.76 58.55 -36.96
CA LYS A 33 89.78 57.73 -36.21
C LYS A 33 90.23 56.27 -36.00
N LYS A 34 91.01 55.70 -36.92
CA LYS A 34 91.58 54.34 -36.81
C LYS A 34 92.71 54.21 -35.78
N ASP A 35 93.33 55.33 -35.41
CA ASP A 35 94.47 55.44 -34.50
C ASP A 35 94.10 56.24 -33.22
N MET A 36 92.81 56.40 -32.94
CA MET A 36 92.35 57.00 -31.68
C MET A 36 92.62 56.05 -30.50
N PRO A 37 92.98 56.59 -29.33
CA PRO A 37 93.02 55.83 -28.09
C PRO A 37 91.58 55.50 -27.63
N GLN A 38 91.42 54.94 -26.43
CA GLN A 38 90.12 54.82 -25.77
C GLN A 38 89.42 56.20 -25.73
N VAL A 39 88.13 56.24 -26.08
CA VAL A 39 87.33 57.48 -26.17
C VAL A 39 86.15 57.55 -25.19
N VAL A 40 85.87 56.49 -24.45
CA VAL A 40 84.91 56.48 -23.32
C VAL A 40 85.65 56.04 -22.08
N TYR A 41 85.57 56.84 -21.02
CA TYR A 41 86.23 56.59 -19.73
C TYR A 41 85.21 56.63 -18.60
N VAL A 42 85.44 55.84 -17.56
CA VAL A 42 84.69 55.96 -16.30
C VAL A 42 85.24 57.14 -15.50
N LEU A 43 84.38 57.81 -14.74
CA LEU A 43 84.76 58.87 -13.81
C LEU A 43 85.87 58.40 -12.85
N GLY A 44 86.97 59.15 -12.79
CA GLY A 44 88.16 58.86 -11.99
C GLY A 44 89.28 58.11 -12.72
N SER A 45 88.99 57.49 -13.87
CA SER A 45 89.98 56.75 -14.67
C SER A 45 91.05 57.65 -15.29
N ASP A 46 92.31 57.23 -15.21
CA ASP A 46 93.42 57.94 -15.84
C ASP A 46 93.38 57.80 -17.38
N LEU A 47 93.85 58.85 -18.09
CA LEU A 47 93.82 58.90 -19.54
C LEU A 47 94.74 57.83 -20.15
N ASN A 48 94.18 56.92 -20.94
CA ASN A 48 94.94 55.84 -21.56
C ASN A 48 95.25 56.11 -23.04
N LEU A 49 96.44 56.64 -23.30
CA LEU A 49 96.92 56.94 -24.66
C LEU A 49 97.70 55.80 -25.32
N SER A 50 97.86 54.64 -24.66
CA SER A 50 98.86 53.63 -25.06
C SER A 50 98.65 53.00 -26.43
N THR A 51 97.43 53.02 -26.95
CA THR A 51 97.05 52.48 -28.27
C THR A 51 96.93 53.57 -29.34
N GLY A 52 96.85 54.84 -28.94
CA GLY A 52 96.61 55.95 -29.85
C GLY A 52 97.89 56.43 -30.53
N LYS A 53 97.77 56.92 -31.77
CA LYS A 53 98.88 57.53 -32.52
C LYS A 53 98.43 58.83 -33.19
N LEU A 54 99.36 59.77 -33.32
CA LEU A 54 99.24 60.87 -34.27
C LEU A 54 100.02 60.54 -35.54
N THR A 55 99.56 61.07 -36.66
CA THR A 55 100.27 61.08 -37.94
C THR A 55 100.92 62.45 -38.09
N ALA A 56 102.25 62.52 -38.23
CA ALA A 56 103.01 63.75 -38.45
C ALA A 56 103.64 63.78 -39.85
N VAL A 57 103.58 64.93 -40.50
CA VAL A 57 104.24 65.20 -41.80
C VAL A 57 105.52 66.00 -41.53
N ILE A 58 106.68 65.45 -41.91
CA ILE A 58 108.01 66.01 -41.62
C ILE A 58 108.79 66.17 -42.94
N GLY A 59 108.52 67.27 -43.65
CA GLY A 59 108.83 67.39 -45.08
C GLY A 59 107.99 66.40 -45.90
N ASP A 60 108.60 65.73 -46.89
CA ASP A 60 107.89 64.84 -47.80
C ASP A 60 107.48 63.47 -47.20
N GLU A 61 107.86 63.18 -45.95
CA GLU A 61 107.61 61.89 -45.29
C GLU A 61 106.49 62.02 -44.23
N THR A 62 105.63 61.01 -44.18
CA THR A 62 104.57 60.87 -43.16
C THR A 62 104.95 59.77 -42.19
N VAL A 63 105.00 60.09 -40.90
CA VAL A 63 105.39 59.16 -39.82
C VAL A 63 104.27 59.04 -38.78
N GLU A 64 104.04 57.83 -38.29
CA GLU A 64 103.14 57.58 -37.15
C GLU A 64 103.94 57.68 -35.84
N ILE A 65 103.41 58.43 -34.88
CA ILE A 65 104.05 58.69 -33.57
C ILE A 65 103.04 58.34 -32.47
N PRO A 66 103.40 57.51 -31.46
CA PRO A 66 102.50 57.19 -30.35
C PRO A 66 102.04 58.45 -29.59
N LEU A 67 100.77 58.51 -29.17
CA LEU A 67 100.25 59.64 -28.40
C LEU A 67 100.84 59.74 -26.97
N ASN A 68 101.51 58.69 -26.51
CA ASN A 68 102.26 58.64 -25.25
C ASN A 68 103.77 58.79 -25.43
N ASP A 69 104.26 59.17 -26.62
CA ASP A 69 105.67 59.50 -26.82
C ASP A 69 106.06 60.73 -25.98
N SER A 70 107.29 60.76 -25.46
CA SER A 70 107.83 61.85 -24.66
C SER A 70 107.85 63.23 -25.34
N GLU A 71 107.81 63.28 -26.67
CA GLU A 71 107.73 64.52 -27.45
C GLU A 71 106.28 64.98 -27.72
N VAL A 72 105.28 64.17 -27.36
CA VAL A 72 103.85 64.45 -27.56
C VAL A 72 103.21 64.96 -26.27
N SER A 73 102.61 66.14 -26.33
CA SER A 73 101.88 66.76 -25.22
C SER A 73 100.37 66.61 -25.46
N VAL A 74 99.67 65.86 -24.61
CA VAL A 74 98.19 65.78 -24.63
C VAL A 74 97.62 66.47 -23.39
N SER A 75 96.65 67.36 -23.59
CA SER A 75 96.04 68.19 -22.54
C SER A 75 94.53 68.34 -22.75
N GLY A 76 93.79 68.77 -21.73
CA GLY A 76 92.33 68.98 -21.81
C GLY A 76 91.46 67.85 -21.26
N TYR A 77 92.05 66.76 -20.79
CA TYR A 77 91.36 65.72 -20.03
C TYR A 77 91.32 66.04 -18.53
N ASP A 78 90.15 65.91 -17.92
CA ASP A 78 89.90 65.97 -16.48
C ASP A 78 89.10 64.74 -16.06
N LYS A 79 89.77 63.77 -15.45
CA LYS A 79 89.14 62.51 -15.03
C LYS A 79 88.01 62.67 -14.01
N ASN A 80 87.89 63.82 -13.35
CA ASN A 80 86.89 64.07 -12.31
C ASN A 80 85.63 64.78 -12.85
N LYS A 81 85.51 64.95 -14.17
CA LYS A 81 84.42 65.71 -14.80
C LYS A 81 83.65 64.87 -15.82
N LEU A 82 82.39 64.56 -15.52
CA LEU A 82 81.49 63.87 -16.46
C LEU A 82 81.25 64.69 -17.74
N GLY A 83 80.93 63.98 -18.83
CA GLY A 83 80.54 64.55 -20.13
C GLY A 83 81.63 64.44 -21.21
N GLU A 84 81.36 65.03 -22.38
CA GLU A 84 82.37 65.14 -23.45
C GLU A 84 83.48 66.11 -23.07
N GLN A 85 84.71 65.76 -23.42
CA GLN A 85 85.91 66.56 -23.23
C GLN A 85 86.74 66.58 -24.51
N THR A 86 87.26 67.76 -24.86
CA THR A 86 88.12 67.94 -26.03
C THR A 86 89.58 67.94 -25.59
N LEU A 87 90.35 66.96 -26.07
CA LEU A 87 91.77 66.84 -25.83
C LEU A 87 92.54 67.50 -26.97
N THR A 88 93.56 68.28 -26.61
CA THR A 88 94.51 68.90 -27.53
C THR A 88 95.83 68.15 -27.50
N VAL A 89 96.24 67.65 -28.65
CA VAL A 89 97.51 66.97 -28.91
C VAL A 89 98.46 67.96 -29.58
N THR A 90 99.67 68.09 -29.03
CA THR A 90 100.75 68.95 -29.53
C THR A 90 101.98 68.11 -29.82
N TYR A 91 102.56 68.27 -31.01
CA TYR A 91 103.85 67.66 -31.38
C TYR A 91 104.63 68.62 -32.27
N GLY A 92 105.87 68.93 -31.88
CA GLY A 92 106.62 70.05 -32.45
C GLY A 92 105.90 71.39 -32.21
N GLU A 93 105.70 72.17 -33.28
CA GLU A 93 104.96 73.45 -33.24
C GLU A 93 103.48 73.30 -33.67
N GLN A 94 102.99 72.08 -33.94
CA GLN A 94 101.65 71.84 -34.48
C GLN A 94 100.71 71.25 -33.42
N THR A 95 99.41 71.54 -33.56
CA THR A 95 98.34 71.07 -32.66
C THR A 95 97.16 70.48 -33.43
N THR A 96 96.58 69.39 -32.91
CA THR A 96 95.29 68.83 -33.36
C THR A 96 94.43 68.45 -32.14
N THR A 97 93.15 68.11 -32.34
CA THR A 97 92.23 67.78 -31.25
C THR A 97 91.39 66.53 -31.53
N PHE A 98 91.03 65.80 -30.47
CA PHE A 98 90.01 64.75 -30.51
C PHE A 98 89.13 64.81 -29.26
N LYS A 99 87.97 64.13 -29.28
CA LYS A 99 87.05 64.08 -28.14
C LYS A 99 87.12 62.75 -27.42
N VAL A 100 86.91 62.79 -26.11
CA VAL A 100 86.58 61.64 -25.26
C VAL A 100 85.33 61.96 -24.43
N LYS A 101 84.67 60.96 -23.86
CA LYS A 101 83.51 61.13 -22.97
C LYS A 101 83.78 60.44 -21.65
N VAL A 102 83.62 61.16 -20.54
CA VAL A 102 83.66 60.58 -19.19
C VAL A 102 82.23 60.28 -18.74
N VAL A 103 81.96 59.05 -18.36
CA VAL A 103 80.64 58.53 -17.93
C VAL A 103 80.70 58.05 -16.47
N PRO A 104 79.58 58.01 -15.73
CA PRO A 104 79.57 57.42 -14.39
C PRO A 104 79.80 55.90 -14.47
N ARG A 105 80.21 55.28 -13.36
CA ARG A 105 80.39 53.81 -13.27
C ARG A 105 79.04 53.07 -13.25
N VAL A 106 78.05 53.68 -12.61
CA VAL A 106 76.66 53.22 -12.53
C VAL A 106 75.78 54.37 -13.01
N SER A 107 74.89 54.09 -13.95
CA SER A 107 73.81 55.01 -14.33
C SER A 107 72.48 54.27 -14.41
N VAL A 108 71.42 54.87 -13.88
CA VAL A 108 70.06 54.35 -14.04
C VAL A 108 69.58 54.65 -15.46
N GLN A 109 69.18 53.61 -16.18
CA GLN A 109 68.63 53.69 -17.54
C GLN A 109 67.10 53.80 -17.52
N LYS A 110 66.46 53.17 -16.54
CA LYS A 110 65.02 53.07 -16.37
C LYS A 110 64.72 52.95 -14.88
N ASN A 111 63.61 53.56 -14.44
CA ASN A 111 63.03 53.45 -13.10
C ASN A 111 61.60 54.00 -13.16
N GLU A 112 60.78 53.70 -12.16
CA GLU A 112 59.60 54.54 -11.89
C GLU A 112 60.12 55.88 -11.33
N SER A 113 59.74 56.99 -11.97
CA SER A 113 60.27 58.33 -11.65
C SER A 113 59.36 59.15 -10.74
N SER A 114 58.16 58.67 -10.45
CA SER A 114 57.08 59.41 -9.79
C SER A 114 56.33 58.49 -8.84
N TYR A 115 56.07 58.96 -7.62
CA TYR A 115 55.39 58.23 -6.55
C TYR A 115 54.41 59.15 -5.81
N PHE A 116 53.42 58.60 -5.11
CA PHE A 116 52.66 59.33 -4.09
C PHE A 116 53.28 59.19 -2.70
N VAL A 117 52.93 60.12 -1.80
CA VAL A 117 53.18 59.98 -0.36
C VAL A 117 52.61 58.64 0.13
N GLY A 118 53.42 57.87 0.86
CA GLY A 118 53.11 56.52 1.33
C GLY A 118 53.36 55.37 0.35
N GLU A 119 53.66 55.59 -0.94
CA GLU A 119 53.98 54.48 -1.87
C GLU A 119 55.35 53.84 -1.52
N GLU A 120 55.45 52.52 -1.69
CA GLU A 120 56.71 51.78 -1.59
C GLU A 120 57.57 51.93 -2.86
N PHE A 121 58.87 51.62 -2.75
CA PHE A 121 59.77 51.63 -3.90
C PHE A 121 59.41 50.51 -4.88
N ASN A 122 59.73 50.70 -6.17
CA ASN A 122 59.49 49.69 -7.21
C ASN A 122 60.78 49.45 -7.99
N ASP A 123 61.55 48.49 -7.50
CA ASP A 123 62.80 47.99 -8.07
C ASP A 123 62.60 47.17 -9.35
N SER A 124 61.53 46.38 -9.46
CA SER A 124 61.21 45.56 -10.65
C SER A 124 61.03 46.35 -11.97
N LYS A 125 60.91 47.69 -11.90
CA LYS A 125 60.87 48.58 -13.07
C LYS A 125 62.22 49.24 -13.39
N GLY A 126 63.24 49.01 -12.55
CA GLY A 126 64.55 49.63 -12.63
C GLY A 126 65.55 48.86 -13.48
N GLU A 127 66.32 49.55 -14.31
CA GLU A 127 67.46 48.99 -15.06
C GLU A 127 68.69 49.88 -14.84
N LEU A 128 69.81 49.27 -14.46
CA LEU A 128 71.12 49.91 -14.28
C LEU A 128 72.04 49.60 -15.46
N VAL A 129 72.84 50.58 -15.88
CA VAL A 129 73.97 50.39 -16.80
C VAL A 129 75.27 50.53 -16.01
N ILE A 130 76.10 49.49 -16.08
CA ILE A 130 77.40 49.41 -15.43
C ILE A 130 78.49 49.51 -16.51
N THR A 131 79.28 50.59 -16.49
CA THR A 131 80.37 50.80 -17.47
C THR A 131 81.72 50.31 -16.93
N ASN A 132 82.34 49.36 -17.62
CA ASN A 132 83.67 48.81 -17.34
C ASN A 132 84.81 49.83 -17.60
N ASP A 133 85.99 49.56 -17.06
CA ASP A 133 87.15 50.47 -17.16
C ASP A 133 87.65 50.68 -18.61
N ASP A 134 87.36 49.72 -19.51
CA ASP A 134 87.67 49.79 -20.94
C ASP A 134 86.65 50.58 -21.78
N GLY A 135 85.57 51.05 -21.15
CA GLY A 135 84.48 51.80 -21.78
C GLY A 135 83.38 50.94 -22.41
N THR A 136 83.41 49.62 -22.23
CA THR A 136 82.24 48.75 -22.51
C THR A 136 81.23 48.80 -21.37
N ASP A 137 79.98 48.42 -21.60
CA ASP A 137 78.93 48.39 -20.58
C ASP A 137 78.07 47.12 -20.63
N PHE A 138 77.32 46.88 -19.56
CA PHE A 138 76.28 45.86 -19.45
C PHE A 138 75.13 46.35 -18.57
N VAL A 139 73.95 45.73 -18.72
CA VAL A 139 72.75 46.05 -17.94
C VAL A 139 72.62 45.09 -16.75
N VAL A 140 72.10 45.60 -15.64
CA VAL A 140 71.72 44.86 -14.43
C VAL A 140 70.34 45.36 -14.01
N ASP A 141 69.38 44.46 -13.78
CA ASP A 141 68.05 44.84 -13.29
C ASP A 141 68.14 45.31 -11.83
N MET A 142 67.31 46.26 -11.42
CA MET A 142 67.46 46.93 -10.10
C MET A 142 67.01 46.06 -8.92
N ASP A 143 66.32 44.95 -9.19
CA ASP A 143 65.93 43.89 -8.26
C ASP A 143 66.93 42.72 -8.19
N ASP A 144 68.06 42.78 -8.91
CA ASP A 144 69.17 41.82 -8.80
C ASP A 144 69.80 41.86 -7.39
N GLU A 145 70.11 40.69 -6.81
CA GLU A 145 70.68 40.55 -5.46
C GLU A 145 71.99 41.32 -5.24
N THR A 146 72.71 41.71 -6.31
CA THR A 146 73.92 42.54 -6.26
C THR A 146 73.64 44.05 -6.19
N VAL A 147 72.38 44.46 -6.26
CA VAL A 147 71.92 45.84 -6.16
C VAL A 147 71.26 46.09 -4.81
N THR A 148 71.58 47.22 -4.19
CA THR A 148 70.84 47.73 -3.03
C THR A 148 70.41 49.17 -3.25
N VAL A 149 69.16 49.48 -2.89
CA VAL A 149 68.55 50.81 -3.02
C VAL A 149 68.47 51.47 -1.66
N SER A 150 68.83 52.75 -1.58
CA SER A 150 68.80 53.53 -0.33
C SER A 150 68.49 55.01 -0.57
N GLY A 151 67.96 55.69 0.45
CA GLY A 151 67.59 57.11 0.36
C GLY A 151 66.18 57.38 -0.18
N PHE A 152 65.46 56.36 -0.65
CA PHE A 152 64.04 56.48 -0.97
C PHE A 152 63.20 56.60 0.31
N SER A 153 62.23 57.51 0.31
CA SER A 153 61.23 57.72 1.35
C SER A 153 60.07 58.52 0.76
N THR A 154 58.84 58.09 1.05
CA THR A 154 57.60 58.75 0.63
C THR A 154 56.83 59.35 1.80
N GLU A 155 57.49 59.61 2.95
CA GLU A 155 56.85 60.24 4.11
C GLU A 155 56.33 61.66 3.82
N THR A 156 56.96 62.38 2.89
CA THR A 156 56.60 63.74 2.48
C THR A 156 56.86 63.96 0.99
N ALA A 157 56.03 64.78 0.33
CA ALA A 157 56.24 65.16 -1.06
C ALA A 157 57.60 65.86 -1.31
N SER A 158 58.20 65.57 -2.46
CA SER A 158 59.49 66.10 -2.92
C SER A 158 59.53 66.14 -4.44
N SER A 159 59.88 67.28 -5.04
CA SER A 159 59.99 67.40 -6.50
C SER A 159 61.25 66.77 -7.11
N ALA A 160 62.23 66.41 -6.27
CA ALA A 160 63.45 65.70 -6.64
C ALA A 160 64.08 65.07 -5.39
N LEU A 161 63.69 63.83 -5.09
CA LEU A 161 64.26 63.00 -4.03
C LEU A 161 65.43 62.18 -4.59
N PRO A 162 66.67 62.39 -4.13
CA PRO A 162 67.83 61.64 -4.61
C PRO A 162 67.85 60.22 -4.01
N VAL A 163 67.66 59.22 -4.87
CA VAL A 163 67.77 57.80 -4.54
C VAL A 163 69.16 57.30 -4.96
N THR A 164 69.80 56.52 -4.08
CA THR A 164 71.11 55.91 -4.32
C THR A 164 70.97 54.43 -4.59
N VAL A 165 71.47 54.00 -5.76
CA VAL A 165 71.65 52.60 -6.12
C VAL A 165 73.11 52.20 -5.93
N THR A 166 73.32 51.06 -5.30
CA THR A 166 74.64 50.51 -4.97
C THR A 166 74.77 49.15 -5.62
N TYR A 167 75.68 49.02 -6.59
CA TYR A 167 76.02 47.78 -7.27
C TYR A 167 77.32 47.20 -6.70
N GLU A 168 77.28 45.97 -6.18
CA GLU A 168 78.45 45.28 -5.66
C GLU A 168 78.89 44.12 -6.57
N LYS A 169 80.18 44.10 -6.94
CA LYS A 169 80.77 42.99 -7.70
C LYS A 169 82.19 42.70 -7.23
N ASP A 170 82.48 41.42 -7.00
CA ASP A 170 83.80 40.93 -6.58
C ASP A 170 84.37 41.64 -5.32
N GLY A 171 83.48 42.08 -4.41
CA GLY A 171 83.83 42.84 -3.20
C GLY A 171 84.19 44.31 -3.44
N VAL A 172 83.84 44.86 -4.61
CA VAL A 172 83.97 46.29 -4.95
C VAL A 172 82.60 46.91 -5.14
N THR A 173 82.35 47.99 -4.39
CA THR A 173 81.09 48.72 -4.37
C THR A 173 81.12 49.92 -5.32
N TYR A 174 80.06 50.07 -6.12
CA TYR A 174 79.89 51.21 -7.04
C TYR A 174 78.52 51.85 -6.84
N ASN A 175 78.49 53.18 -6.76
CA ASN A 175 77.26 53.94 -6.49
C ASN A 175 76.81 54.73 -7.72
N GLY A 176 75.50 54.74 -7.95
CA GLY A 176 74.79 55.65 -8.85
C GLY A 176 73.69 56.40 -8.09
N THR A 177 73.30 57.57 -8.57
CA THR A 177 72.23 58.37 -7.98
C THR A 177 71.29 58.87 -9.07
N PHE A 178 70.00 58.88 -8.78
CA PHE A 178 68.94 59.40 -9.64
C PHE A 178 67.86 60.07 -8.80
N ASP A 179 67.13 61.01 -9.37
CA ASP A 179 66.05 61.70 -8.67
C ASP A 179 64.69 61.08 -9.02
N VAL A 180 63.80 60.95 -8.03
CA VAL A 180 62.38 60.64 -8.20
C VAL A 180 61.50 61.75 -7.64
N ALA A 181 60.31 61.95 -8.17
CA ALA A 181 59.33 62.87 -7.62
C ALA A 181 58.35 62.12 -6.71
N VAL A 182 58.07 62.67 -5.53
CA VAL A 182 57.03 62.23 -4.60
C VAL A 182 55.97 63.32 -4.54
N TYR A 183 54.72 62.99 -4.83
CA TYR A 183 53.60 63.93 -4.89
C TYR A 183 52.64 63.73 -3.71
N ASP A 184 52.06 64.83 -3.22
CA ASP A 184 50.86 64.77 -2.39
C ASP A 184 49.67 64.28 -3.23
N ILE A 185 48.78 63.51 -2.60
CA ILE A 185 47.49 63.13 -3.18
C ILE A 185 46.56 64.34 -3.13
N ALA A 186 46.01 64.74 -4.28
CA ALA A 186 45.17 65.93 -4.41
C ALA A 186 43.70 65.63 -4.74
N ASP A 187 43.44 64.53 -5.45
CA ASP A 187 42.10 64.04 -5.79
C ASP A 187 42.05 62.51 -5.66
N VAL A 188 40.89 61.99 -5.26
CA VAL A 188 40.65 60.57 -4.99
C VAL A 188 39.26 60.18 -5.51
N ASP A 189 39.25 59.52 -6.66
CA ASP A 189 38.07 58.88 -7.23
C ASP A 189 37.90 57.47 -6.63
N PHE A 190 36.66 57.12 -6.27
CA PHE A 190 36.34 55.87 -5.60
C PHE A 190 35.07 55.27 -6.18
N LYS A 191 35.16 54.02 -6.62
CA LYS A 191 34.01 53.20 -6.97
C LYS A 191 33.86 52.10 -5.92
N SER A 192 32.71 52.07 -5.25
CA SER A 192 32.35 50.96 -4.35
C SER A 192 32.19 49.63 -5.12
N PRO A 193 32.35 48.48 -4.44
CA PRO A 193 32.05 47.17 -5.01
C PRO A 193 30.64 47.06 -5.60
N ASN A 194 30.47 46.08 -6.48
CA ASN A 194 29.17 45.81 -7.12
C ASN A 194 28.17 45.18 -6.13
N LYS A 195 28.61 44.24 -5.27
CA LYS A 195 27.75 43.60 -4.27
C LYS A 195 27.61 44.48 -3.02
N LYS A 196 26.35 44.76 -2.64
CA LYS A 196 25.99 45.62 -1.50
C LYS A 196 24.90 45.06 -0.61
N GLU A 197 24.30 43.95 -1.00
CA GLU A 197 23.30 43.21 -0.24
C GLU A 197 23.92 41.85 0.07
N TYR A 198 23.88 41.46 1.35
CA TYR A 198 24.43 40.22 1.86
C TYR A 198 23.40 39.57 2.78
N ASP A 199 23.36 38.25 2.79
CA ASP A 199 22.65 37.52 3.83
C ASP A 199 23.60 37.22 4.99
N ASN A 200 23.09 37.24 6.22
CA ASN A 200 23.91 37.11 7.43
C ASN A 200 24.59 35.75 7.62
N HIS A 201 24.23 34.74 6.82
CA HIS A 201 24.87 33.43 6.79
C HIS A 201 26.06 33.35 5.80
N GLU A 202 26.27 34.37 4.97
CA GLU A 202 27.42 34.43 4.07
C GLU A 202 28.72 34.66 4.85
N THR A 203 29.86 34.33 4.22
CA THR A 203 31.18 34.38 4.89
C THR A 203 32.26 35.14 4.13
N ALA A 204 32.01 35.57 2.89
CA ALA A 204 33.02 36.19 2.02
C ALA A 204 32.62 37.61 1.61
N LEU A 205 33.57 38.54 1.66
CA LEU A 205 33.40 39.91 1.18
C LEU A 205 33.67 39.98 -0.32
N ASP A 206 32.66 40.34 -1.12
CA ASP A 206 32.86 40.57 -2.55
C ASP A 206 33.23 42.04 -2.86
N VAL A 207 34.53 42.28 -3.03
CA VAL A 207 35.07 43.58 -3.46
C VAL A 207 34.99 43.83 -4.98
N SER A 208 34.43 42.89 -5.75
CA SER A 208 34.48 42.90 -7.23
C SER A 208 33.91 44.16 -7.85
N GLY A 209 34.66 44.69 -8.83
CA GLY A 209 34.31 45.91 -9.55
C GLY A 209 34.53 47.20 -8.77
N GLY A 210 34.94 47.15 -7.50
CA GLY A 210 35.37 48.30 -6.72
C GLY A 210 36.81 48.70 -7.03
N TYR A 211 37.11 50.00 -6.95
CA TYR A 211 38.48 50.51 -7.11
C TYR A 211 38.66 51.87 -6.42
N ILE A 212 39.92 52.22 -6.17
CA ILE A 212 40.34 53.57 -5.79
C ILE A 212 41.37 54.10 -6.81
N SER A 213 41.26 55.37 -7.16
CA SER A 213 42.13 56.04 -8.12
C SER A 213 42.64 57.36 -7.52
N LEU A 214 43.96 57.51 -7.43
CA LEU A 214 44.64 58.66 -6.85
C LEU A 214 45.20 59.56 -7.94
N LYS A 215 45.08 60.88 -7.78
CA LYS A 215 45.70 61.87 -8.67
C LYS A 215 46.47 62.93 -7.90
N ASN A 216 47.54 63.44 -8.53
CA ASN A 216 48.21 64.66 -8.10
C ASN A 216 47.48 65.91 -8.64
N ALA A 217 47.87 67.09 -8.15
CA ALA A 217 47.12 68.34 -8.36
C ALA A 217 47.06 68.85 -9.83
N ASP A 218 47.90 68.34 -10.73
CA ASP A 218 47.91 68.66 -12.16
C ASP A 218 47.46 67.48 -13.04
N GLU A 219 46.97 66.40 -12.43
CA GLU A 219 46.53 65.15 -13.06
C GLU A 219 47.60 64.45 -13.94
N THR A 220 48.88 64.78 -13.76
CA THR A 220 50.00 64.15 -14.51
C THR A 220 50.40 62.78 -13.95
N LEU A 221 50.16 62.52 -12.66
CA LEU A 221 50.32 61.22 -12.02
C LEU A 221 48.94 60.67 -11.64
N VAL A 222 48.60 59.50 -12.16
CA VAL A 222 47.39 58.76 -11.80
C VAL A 222 47.78 57.34 -11.39
N ARG A 223 47.26 56.87 -10.25
CA ARG A 223 47.41 55.50 -9.77
C ARG A 223 46.05 54.86 -9.63
N TYR A 224 45.88 53.69 -10.24
CA TYR A 224 44.65 52.91 -10.18
C TYR A 224 44.90 51.61 -9.39
N LYS A 225 44.11 51.38 -8.35
CA LYS A 225 44.16 50.19 -7.50
C LYS A 225 42.77 49.58 -7.42
N VAL A 226 42.63 48.35 -7.93
CA VAL A 226 41.44 47.51 -7.67
C VAL A 226 41.42 47.17 -6.19
N LEU A 227 40.24 47.19 -5.57
CA LEU A 227 40.12 46.82 -4.15
C LEU A 227 40.48 45.35 -3.94
N THR A 228 41.13 45.09 -2.81
CA THR A 228 41.39 43.75 -2.27
C THR A 228 40.81 43.69 -0.85
N GLU A 229 40.47 42.50 -0.34
CA GLU A 229 39.77 42.35 0.95
C GLU A 229 40.52 42.99 2.12
N ASP A 230 41.86 42.94 2.10
CA ASP A 230 42.76 43.54 3.10
C ASP A 230 42.70 45.08 3.14
N MET A 231 42.16 45.71 2.09
CA MET A 231 41.92 47.16 2.06
C MET A 231 40.60 47.56 2.75
N VAL A 232 39.76 46.60 3.13
CA VAL A 232 38.42 46.85 3.67
C VAL A 232 38.32 46.40 5.13
N SER A 233 37.72 47.24 5.96
CA SER A 233 37.50 46.97 7.39
C SER A 233 36.05 47.24 7.80
N GLY A 234 35.63 46.62 8.90
CA GLY A 234 34.27 46.75 9.45
C GLY A 234 33.26 45.73 8.95
N PHE A 235 33.67 44.74 8.13
CA PHE A 235 32.78 43.69 7.62
C PHE A 235 32.49 42.64 8.69
N ASP A 236 31.25 42.65 9.20
CA ASP A 236 30.74 41.69 10.18
C ASP A 236 29.25 41.43 9.95
N LEU A 237 28.95 40.33 9.26
CA LEU A 237 27.58 39.94 8.95
C LEU A 237 26.80 39.41 10.16
N SER A 238 27.47 39.03 11.26
CA SER A 238 26.84 38.41 12.43
C SER A 238 25.96 39.37 13.26
N GLN A 239 26.05 40.68 12.99
CA GLN A 239 25.26 41.71 13.68
C GLN A 239 23.77 41.72 13.29
N ALA A 240 23.42 41.12 12.15
CA ALA A 240 22.01 40.99 11.75
C ALA A 240 21.32 39.88 12.56
N THR A 241 20.40 40.30 13.42
CA THR A 241 19.45 39.46 14.18
C THR A 241 18.08 39.35 13.50
N LEU A 242 17.19 38.47 13.98
CA LEU A 242 15.81 38.27 13.50
C LEU A 242 15.01 39.56 13.18
N ALA A 243 15.18 40.62 13.96
CA ALA A 243 14.56 41.93 13.71
C ALA A 243 14.88 42.54 12.33
N HIS A 244 15.94 42.08 11.64
CA HIS A 244 16.38 42.57 10.35
C HIS A 244 15.88 41.74 9.16
N ARG A 245 14.94 40.80 9.38
CA ARG A 245 14.22 40.10 8.30
C ARG A 245 13.27 41.05 7.55
N GLU A 246 12.62 41.96 8.28
CA GLU A 246 11.71 42.98 7.74
C GLU A 246 12.41 44.28 7.30
N THR A 247 13.62 44.54 7.79
CA THR A 247 14.37 45.78 7.51
C THR A 247 15.88 45.49 7.61
N PRO A 248 16.61 45.46 6.49
CA PRO A 248 18.02 45.07 6.48
C PRO A 248 18.88 45.94 7.42
N LEU A 249 19.85 45.31 8.10
CA LEU A 249 20.85 46.05 8.87
C LEU A 249 21.78 46.78 7.91
N VAL A 250 21.91 48.10 8.05
CA VAL A 250 22.89 48.89 7.29
C VAL A 250 24.22 48.91 8.04
N GLN A 251 25.28 48.41 7.41
CA GLN A 251 26.65 48.43 7.93
C GLN A 251 27.55 49.25 7.00
N THR A 252 28.23 50.26 7.55
CA THR A 252 29.21 51.08 6.82
C THR A 252 30.59 50.42 6.88
N LEU A 253 31.16 50.13 5.73
CA LEU A 253 32.51 49.58 5.57
C LEU A 253 33.51 50.68 5.23
N THR A 254 34.74 50.55 5.73
CA THR A 254 35.82 51.51 5.50
C THR A 254 36.90 50.90 4.61
N VAL A 255 37.24 51.61 3.54
CA VAL A 255 38.33 51.32 2.60
C VAL A 255 39.50 52.23 2.89
N GLU A 256 40.69 51.67 3.13
CA GLU A 256 41.93 52.42 3.32
C GLU A 256 42.95 52.11 2.21
N TYR A 257 43.56 53.16 1.64
CA TYR A 257 44.69 53.02 0.71
C TYR A 257 45.61 54.25 0.79
N LEU A 258 46.88 54.04 1.12
CA LEU A 258 47.89 55.11 1.21
C LEU A 258 47.42 56.30 2.08
N GLY A 259 46.82 55.99 3.24
CA GLY A 259 46.26 56.97 4.17
C GLY A 259 45.00 57.72 3.68
N GLN A 260 44.41 57.30 2.56
CA GLN A 260 43.11 57.79 2.10
C GLN A 260 41.99 56.88 2.58
N GLU A 261 41.03 57.45 3.28
CA GLU A 261 39.84 56.76 3.80
C GLU A 261 38.62 57.04 2.89
N LYS A 262 37.87 55.99 2.54
CA LYS A 262 36.57 56.06 1.87
C LYS A 262 35.62 55.08 2.52
N THR A 263 34.31 55.36 2.47
CA THR A 263 33.30 54.46 3.03
C THR A 263 32.24 54.07 2.00
N TYR A 264 31.60 52.94 2.22
CA TYR A 264 30.37 52.55 1.53
C TYR A 264 29.49 51.69 2.43
N ASP A 265 28.18 51.80 2.25
CA ASP A 265 27.22 51.00 3.01
C ASP A 265 26.91 49.69 2.30
N ILE A 266 26.74 48.63 3.10
CA ILE A 266 26.11 47.37 2.74
C ILE A 266 24.81 47.18 3.54
N GLN A 267 23.90 46.37 3.01
CA GLN A 267 22.69 45.89 3.67
C GLN A 267 22.86 44.41 4.01
N ILE A 268 22.50 44.03 5.23
CA ILE A 268 22.61 42.67 5.75
C ILE A 268 21.22 42.19 6.15
N ASN A 269 20.71 41.17 5.45
CA ASN A 269 19.43 40.54 5.75
C ASN A 269 19.62 39.44 6.79
N PHE A 270 18.63 39.25 7.67
CA PHE A 270 18.52 38.00 8.42
C PHE A 270 17.81 36.97 7.53
N SER A 271 18.56 36.00 7.00
CA SER A 271 18.03 35.09 5.97
C SER A 271 17.13 33.99 6.53
N ASP A 272 16.37 33.36 5.65
CA ASP A 272 15.54 32.19 5.94
C ASP A 272 16.36 31.00 6.45
N LEU A 273 17.56 30.77 5.91
CA LEU A 273 18.51 29.80 6.46
C LEU A 273 18.88 30.14 7.91
N SER A 274 19.18 31.39 8.22
CA SER A 274 19.50 31.82 9.59
C SER A 274 18.31 31.71 10.55
N LEU A 275 17.08 31.88 10.06
CA LEU A 275 15.86 31.60 10.81
C LEU A 275 15.76 30.11 11.15
N ILE A 276 15.92 29.22 10.17
CA ILE A 276 15.88 27.77 10.37
C ILE A 276 16.91 27.33 11.41
N ARG A 277 18.16 27.80 11.30
CA ARG A 277 19.22 27.50 12.29
C ARG A 277 18.89 28.04 13.69
N LEU A 278 18.36 29.26 13.76
CA LEU A 278 17.89 29.84 15.02
C LEU A 278 16.80 28.97 15.65
N ARG A 279 15.77 28.59 14.89
CA ARG A 279 14.65 27.79 15.40
C ARG A 279 15.10 26.39 15.80
N ALA A 280 15.85 25.68 14.95
CA ALA A 280 16.40 24.36 15.29
C ALA A 280 17.16 24.38 16.63
N SER A 281 17.92 25.45 16.89
CA SER A 281 18.66 25.60 18.16
C SER A 281 17.79 25.78 19.41
N GLU A 282 16.50 26.11 19.26
CA GLU A 282 15.52 26.18 20.36
C GLU A 282 15.10 24.77 20.86
N PHE A 283 15.32 23.72 20.06
CA PHE A 283 14.81 22.35 20.29
C PHE A 283 15.88 21.27 20.47
N LYS A 284 17.14 21.58 20.14
CA LYS A 284 18.28 20.64 20.14
C LYS A 284 18.52 19.84 21.44
N ASP A 285 18.00 20.33 22.57
CA ASP A 285 18.17 19.75 23.90
C ASP A 285 16.91 18.95 24.35
N PHE A 286 15.95 18.70 23.44
CA PHE A 286 14.77 17.87 23.69
C PHE A 286 15.02 16.38 23.42
N GLU A 287 14.62 15.55 24.38
CA GLU A 287 14.64 14.09 24.27
C GLU A 287 13.28 13.59 23.73
N TRP A 288 13.33 12.62 22.80
CA TRP A 288 12.16 12.09 22.10
C TRP A 288 11.87 10.65 22.52
N THR A 289 11.30 10.48 23.71
CA THR A 289 10.89 9.16 24.25
C THR A 289 9.46 8.77 23.91
N GLU A 290 8.62 9.73 23.53
CA GLU A 290 7.21 9.56 23.18
C GLU A 290 6.88 10.42 21.95
N ALA A 291 5.92 9.99 21.13
CA ALA A 291 5.52 10.68 19.90
C ALA A 291 4.54 11.85 20.17
N VAL A 292 4.84 12.65 21.19
CA VAL A 292 4.04 13.79 21.67
C VAL A 292 4.92 15.03 21.78
N THR A 293 4.30 16.21 21.93
CA THR A 293 5.05 17.46 22.15
C THR A 293 5.88 17.39 23.45
N PRO A 294 7.22 17.54 23.40
CA PRO A 294 8.09 17.36 24.57
C PRO A 294 7.79 18.32 25.73
N GLU A 295 7.94 17.84 26.97
CA GLU A 295 7.75 18.67 28.17
C GLU A 295 8.74 19.86 28.16
N GLY A 296 8.19 21.07 28.24
CA GLY A 296 8.96 22.32 28.15
C GLY A 296 8.89 23.01 26.79
N CYS A 297 8.39 22.35 25.74
CA CYS A 297 8.01 23.04 24.50
C CYS A 297 6.85 24.00 24.76
N THR A 298 7.07 25.31 24.56
CA THR A 298 6.03 26.32 24.72
C THR A 298 5.27 26.53 23.42
N ALA A 299 4.03 27.03 23.47
CA ALA A 299 3.25 27.33 22.26
C ALA A 299 4.01 28.25 21.27
N GLN A 300 4.75 29.24 21.77
CA GLN A 300 5.60 30.10 20.92
C GLN A 300 6.71 29.31 20.23
N MET A 301 7.33 28.34 20.91
CA MET A 301 8.36 27.48 20.31
C MET A 301 7.73 26.54 19.28
N GLY A 302 6.58 25.93 19.57
CA GLY A 302 5.84 25.13 18.58
C GLY A 302 5.45 25.92 17.32
N ASP A 303 4.96 27.15 17.49
CA ASP A 303 4.66 28.06 16.38
C ASP A 303 5.94 28.50 15.63
N ASN A 304 7.08 28.64 16.31
CA ASN A 304 8.39 28.88 15.67
C ASN A 304 8.83 27.68 14.82
N ALA A 305 8.53 26.44 15.23
CA ALA A 305 8.84 25.23 14.44
C ALA A 305 7.99 25.19 13.17
N LEU A 306 6.70 25.49 13.26
CA LEU A 306 5.81 25.63 12.11
C LEU A 306 6.26 26.75 11.16
N GLU A 307 6.67 27.92 11.68
CA GLU A 307 7.27 29.01 10.88
C GLU A 307 8.50 28.53 10.10
N ALA A 308 9.44 27.87 10.78
CA ALA A 308 10.67 27.39 10.15
C ALA A 308 10.41 26.32 9.09
N MET A 309 9.44 25.43 9.31
CA MET A 309 9.07 24.42 8.32
C MET A 309 8.33 25.01 7.12
N ASP A 310 7.41 25.96 7.30
CA ASP A 310 6.77 26.68 6.18
C ASP A 310 7.81 27.39 5.29
N VAL A 311 8.80 28.03 5.92
CA VAL A 311 9.94 28.66 5.25
C VAL A 311 10.79 27.61 4.53
N TYR A 312 11.21 26.54 5.21
CA TYR A 312 12.00 25.46 4.62
C TYR A 312 11.31 24.88 3.38
N LEU A 313 10.02 24.56 3.47
CA LEU A 313 9.28 23.92 2.38
C LEU A 313 9.27 24.79 1.11
N LYS A 314 9.22 26.12 1.27
CA LYS A 314 9.25 27.13 0.19
C LYS A 314 10.64 27.43 -0.37
N MET A 315 11.73 27.04 0.31
CA MET A 315 13.11 27.21 -0.18
C MET A 315 13.40 26.35 -1.41
N THR A 316 14.35 26.81 -2.25
CA THR A 316 14.83 26.06 -3.41
C THR A 316 15.74 24.89 -3.02
N ASP A 317 15.87 23.90 -3.92
CA ASP A 317 16.77 22.75 -3.76
C ASP A 317 18.26 23.11 -3.56
N VAL A 318 18.65 24.36 -3.85
CA VAL A 318 20.02 24.86 -3.59
C VAL A 318 20.14 25.28 -2.14
N GLU A 319 19.23 26.14 -1.66
CA GLU A 319 19.23 26.67 -0.30
C GLU A 319 18.96 25.57 0.75
N LYS A 320 18.11 24.58 0.42
CA LYS A 320 17.84 23.41 1.26
C LYS A 320 19.09 22.58 1.58
N ARG A 321 20.15 22.65 0.76
CA ARG A 321 21.41 21.89 0.98
C ARG A 321 22.28 22.47 2.09
N ASP A 322 22.07 23.73 2.45
CA ASP A 322 22.80 24.40 3.51
C ASP A 322 22.14 24.22 4.90
N VAL A 323 20.94 23.62 4.94
CA VAL A 323 20.29 23.13 6.17
C VAL A 323 20.82 21.73 6.48
N THR A 324 21.27 21.50 7.71
CA THR A 324 21.78 20.18 8.12
C THR A 324 20.64 19.22 8.45
N SER A 325 20.91 17.91 8.35
CA SER A 325 19.92 16.88 8.71
C SER A 325 19.50 16.95 10.19
N GLU A 326 20.41 17.32 11.09
CA GLU A 326 20.14 17.49 12.53
C GLU A 326 19.20 18.67 12.80
N GLU A 327 19.43 19.81 12.15
CA GLU A 327 18.55 20.98 12.23
C GLU A 327 17.15 20.67 11.69
N LEU A 328 17.09 19.98 10.54
CA LEU A 328 15.84 19.63 9.88
C LEU A 328 15.04 18.57 10.66
N GLU A 329 15.69 17.51 11.14
CA GLU A 329 15.06 16.44 11.92
C GLU A 329 14.41 17.00 13.19
N THR A 330 15.12 17.84 13.93
CA THR A 330 14.61 18.42 15.19
C THR A 330 13.40 19.35 14.94
N LEU A 331 13.44 20.12 13.84
CA LEU A 331 12.31 20.97 13.42
C LEU A 331 11.10 20.16 12.97
N VAL A 332 11.33 19.14 12.14
CA VAL A 332 10.28 18.24 11.64
C VAL A 332 9.56 17.55 12.81
N LYS A 333 10.29 16.93 13.75
CA LYS A 333 9.71 16.28 14.93
C LYS A 333 8.81 17.25 15.71
N THR A 334 9.34 18.42 16.04
CA THR A 334 8.63 19.42 16.84
C THR A 334 7.40 19.99 16.12
N ALA A 335 7.53 20.34 14.84
CA ALA A 335 6.43 20.86 14.03
C ALA A 335 5.32 19.81 13.86
N SER A 336 5.67 18.53 13.69
CA SER A 336 4.71 17.44 13.56
C SER A 336 3.89 17.20 14.83
N THR A 337 4.54 17.00 15.98
CA THR A 337 3.79 16.69 17.22
C THR A 337 3.00 17.89 17.73
N TYR A 338 3.61 19.08 17.76
CA TYR A 338 2.91 20.30 18.21
C TYR A 338 1.81 20.71 17.23
N GLY A 339 2.07 20.61 15.93
CA GLY A 339 1.08 20.89 14.90
C GLY A 339 -0.12 19.95 14.99
N LEU A 340 0.09 18.66 15.25
CA LEU A 340 -0.99 17.71 15.50
C LEU A 340 -1.80 18.08 16.75
N ASP A 341 -1.15 18.38 17.87
CA ASP A 341 -1.83 18.76 19.12
C ASP A 341 -2.67 20.03 18.94
N LYS A 342 -2.10 21.04 18.28
CA LYS A 342 -2.76 22.30 17.92
C LYS A 342 -3.95 22.08 16.99
N TRP A 343 -3.79 21.22 15.97
CA TRP A 343 -4.84 20.86 15.02
C TRP A 343 -5.97 20.07 15.68
N LYS A 344 -5.67 19.06 16.51
CA LYS A 344 -6.67 18.30 17.29
C LYS A 344 -7.46 19.22 18.22
N ALA A 345 -6.79 20.14 18.91
CA ALA A 345 -7.45 21.12 19.79
C ALA A 345 -8.37 22.09 19.04
N ALA A 346 -8.04 22.45 17.79
CA ALA A 346 -8.93 23.22 16.92
C ALA A 346 -10.10 22.36 16.39
N PHE A 347 -9.84 21.10 16.02
CA PHE A 347 -10.82 20.18 15.45
C PHE A 347 -11.91 19.78 16.45
N GLU A 348 -11.56 19.68 17.73
CA GLU A 348 -12.49 19.45 18.86
C GLU A 348 -13.64 20.49 18.92
N SER A 349 -13.49 21.67 18.32
CA SER A 349 -14.57 22.66 18.18
C SER A 349 -15.71 22.22 17.23
N TYR A 350 -15.53 21.15 16.47
CA TYR A 350 -16.50 20.62 15.49
C TYR A 350 -17.27 19.38 15.99
N LYS A 351 -17.05 18.94 17.22
CA LYS A 351 -17.58 17.68 17.78
C LYS A 351 -19.09 17.49 17.76
N ASP A 352 -19.86 18.57 17.78
CA ASP A 352 -21.33 18.51 17.65
C ASP A 352 -21.79 18.09 16.22
N ALA A 353 -20.86 18.00 15.26
CA ALA A 353 -21.09 17.41 13.94
C ALA A 353 -20.18 16.18 13.70
N PHE A 354 -18.89 16.26 14.02
CA PHE A 354 -17.96 15.14 13.90
C PHE A 354 -16.77 15.24 14.86
N TYR A 355 -16.31 14.10 15.36
CA TYR A 355 -15.22 14.00 16.33
C TYR A 355 -14.24 12.86 15.98
N LEU A 356 -13.08 12.86 16.64
CA LEU A 356 -12.08 11.81 16.53
C LEU A 356 -12.15 10.89 17.75
N LYS A 357 -12.12 9.58 17.52
CA LYS A 357 -12.03 8.55 18.55
C LYS A 357 -11.21 7.39 18.02
N ASP A 358 -10.29 6.84 18.81
CA ASP A 358 -9.50 5.65 18.46
C ASP A 358 -8.80 5.74 17.07
N GLY A 359 -8.40 6.95 16.67
CA GLY A 359 -7.81 7.27 15.36
C GLY A 359 -8.79 7.46 14.19
N GLY A 360 -10.08 7.11 14.36
CA GLY A 360 -11.13 7.24 13.36
C GLY A 360 -11.98 8.52 13.46
N LEU A 361 -12.61 8.89 12.34
CA LEU A 361 -13.62 9.95 12.26
C LEU A 361 -15.02 9.39 12.51
N TYR A 362 -15.76 10.04 13.41
CA TYR A 362 -17.15 9.72 13.71
C TYR A 362 -18.03 10.94 13.46
N TRP A 363 -19.16 10.73 12.80
CA TRP A 363 -20.21 11.74 12.63
C TRP A 363 -21.21 11.61 13.78
N ASP A 364 -21.50 12.72 14.46
CA ASP A 364 -22.53 12.80 15.50
C ASP A 364 -23.81 13.37 14.88
N CYS A 365 -23.77 14.65 14.50
CA CYS A 365 -24.84 15.37 13.80
C CYS A 365 -26.23 15.20 14.45
N THR A 366 -26.33 14.97 15.76
CA THR A 366 -27.60 14.61 16.42
C THR A 366 -28.56 15.80 16.56
N ASP A 367 -28.05 17.03 16.59
CA ASP A 367 -28.81 18.27 16.74
C ASP A 367 -28.60 19.19 15.52
N PHE A 368 -29.70 19.60 14.90
CA PHE A 368 -29.69 20.43 13.69
C PHE A 368 -29.01 21.80 13.89
N GLU A 369 -29.34 22.53 14.96
CA GLU A 369 -28.85 23.91 15.14
C GLU A 369 -27.37 23.93 15.52
N LYS A 370 -26.92 22.95 16.32
CA LYS A 370 -25.48 22.74 16.60
C LYS A 370 -24.72 22.34 15.34
N THR A 371 -25.22 21.38 14.57
CA THR A 371 -24.61 20.94 13.30
C THR A 371 -24.47 22.12 12.32
N LYS A 372 -25.50 22.98 12.26
CA LYS A 372 -25.51 24.19 11.44
C LYS A 372 -24.54 25.26 11.93
N ALA A 373 -24.29 25.36 13.25
CA ALA A 373 -23.24 26.20 13.81
C ALA A 373 -21.83 25.71 13.42
N VAL A 374 -21.57 24.40 13.50
CA VAL A 374 -20.29 23.79 13.06
C VAL A 374 -20.05 24.04 11.56
N TYR A 375 -21.04 23.78 10.71
CA TYR A 375 -20.98 24.09 9.28
C TYR A 375 -20.67 25.57 9.00
N THR A 376 -21.26 26.49 9.77
CA THR A 376 -20.98 27.93 9.65
C THR A 376 -19.52 28.24 10.00
N SER A 377 -18.99 27.65 11.08
CA SER A 377 -17.59 27.83 11.50
C SER A 377 -16.59 27.22 10.50
N LEU A 378 -16.91 26.07 9.90
CA LEU A 378 -16.09 25.48 8.82
C LEU A 378 -15.98 26.43 7.61
N LYS A 379 -17.09 27.11 7.25
CA LYS A 379 -17.08 28.12 6.17
C LYS A 379 -16.29 29.38 6.48
N GLU A 380 -15.96 29.66 7.75
CA GLU A 380 -15.05 30.75 8.14
C GLU A 380 -13.57 30.38 7.94
N LYS A 381 -13.25 29.09 7.67
CA LYS A 381 -11.91 28.55 7.43
C LYS A 381 -10.89 28.91 8.50
N ASN A 382 -11.03 28.28 9.68
CA ASN A 382 -10.09 28.40 10.79
C ASN A 382 -8.63 28.17 10.31
N PRO A 383 -7.69 29.12 10.52
CA PRO A 383 -6.31 29.00 10.05
C PRO A 383 -5.57 27.75 10.52
N VAL A 384 -5.85 27.22 11.71
CA VAL A 384 -5.21 25.98 12.18
C VAL A 384 -5.66 24.77 11.35
N ILE A 385 -6.94 24.75 10.97
CA ILE A 385 -7.57 23.65 10.22
C ILE A 385 -7.23 23.72 8.72
N TYR A 386 -6.88 24.90 8.22
CA TYR A 386 -6.66 25.14 6.78
C TYR A 386 -5.24 25.56 6.39
N GLU A 387 -4.63 26.52 7.11
CA GLU A 387 -3.29 27.04 6.79
C GLU A 387 -2.21 26.17 7.45
N ASP A 388 -2.26 25.95 8.77
CA ASP A 388 -1.31 25.07 9.47
C ASP A 388 -1.41 23.62 8.93
N ALA A 389 -2.62 23.14 8.62
CA ALA A 389 -2.83 21.82 8.04
C ALA A 389 -2.14 21.62 6.68
N LEU A 390 -2.02 22.65 5.84
CA LEU A 390 -1.27 22.56 4.57
C LEU A 390 0.23 22.35 4.83
N ILE A 391 0.79 23.05 5.82
CA ILE A 391 2.18 22.86 6.25
C ILE A 391 2.36 21.41 6.75
N LEU A 392 1.45 20.92 7.59
CA LEU A 392 1.52 19.56 8.13
C LEU A 392 1.41 18.46 7.06
N LYS A 393 0.46 18.54 6.11
CA LYS A 393 0.38 17.54 5.02
C LYS A 393 1.61 17.58 4.10
N GLU A 394 2.25 18.72 3.92
CA GLU A 394 3.50 18.83 3.15
C GLU A 394 4.70 18.27 3.94
N ILE A 395 4.75 18.47 5.26
CA ILE A 395 5.72 17.81 6.16
C ILE A 395 5.56 16.29 6.07
N GLU A 396 4.35 15.76 6.25
CA GLU A 396 4.03 14.34 6.09
C GLU A 396 4.47 13.81 4.73
N THR A 397 4.18 14.54 3.64
CA THR A 397 4.54 14.14 2.27
C THR A 397 6.06 14.07 2.04
N GLN A 398 6.83 15.03 2.56
CA GLN A 398 8.29 15.08 2.35
C GLN A 398 9.08 14.28 3.40
N PHE A 399 8.52 14.04 4.58
CA PHE A 399 9.24 13.54 5.76
C PHE A 399 8.60 12.35 6.47
N ALA A 400 7.58 11.70 5.88
CA ALA A 400 6.85 10.58 6.49
C ALA A 400 7.73 9.58 7.23
N SER A 401 8.82 9.11 6.60
CA SER A 401 9.75 8.11 7.16
C SER A 401 10.73 8.64 8.22
N THR A 402 10.52 9.84 8.76
CA THR A 402 11.36 10.40 9.83
C THR A 402 10.92 9.80 11.16
N VAL A 403 11.78 9.01 11.78
CA VAL A 403 11.53 8.34 13.07
C VAL A 403 11.50 9.36 14.19
N ILE A 404 10.36 9.50 14.88
CA ILE A 404 10.21 10.34 16.07
C ILE A 404 10.69 9.55 17.28
N VAL A 405 10.16 8.34 17.48
CA VAL A 405 10.53 7.39 18.53
C VAL A 405 10.92 6.07 17.87
N PRO A 406 12.12 5.52 18.13
CA PRO A 406 12.51 4.23 17.58
C PRO A 406 11.81 3.06 18.30
N ALA A 407 11.71 1.92 17.63
CA ALA A 407 11.20 0.67 18.19
C ALA A 407 11.96 0.24 19.47
N GLU A 408 11.25 -0.32 20.45
CA GLU A 408 11.85 -0.78 21.72
C GLU A 408 12.63 -2.10 21.58
N ASP A 409 12.30 -2.94 20.59
CA ASP A 409 12.95 -4.22 20.30
C ASP A 409 12.95 -4.58 18.79
N GLU A 410 13.34 -5.81 18.42
CA GLU A 410 13.42 -6.26 17.01
C GLU A 410 12.05 -6.55 16.36
N ASP A 411 10.97 -6.66 17.15
CA ASP A 411 9.62 -6.99 16.68
C ASP A 411 8.67 -5.76 16.69
N GLY A 412 9.05 -4.67 17.37
CA GLY A 412 8.32 -3.39 17.37
C GLY A 412 8.54 -2.53 16.11
N GLU A 413 7.62 -1.59 15.88
CA GLU A 413 7.68 -0.62 14.77
C GLU A 413 8.12 0.76 15.25
N ASP A 414 8.95 1.45 14.45
CA ASP A 414 9.33 2.85 14.67
C ASP A 414 8.09 3.76 14.55
N VAL A 415 7.88 4.70 15.50
CA VAL A 415 6.83 5.71 15.35
C VAL A 415 7.34 6.87 14.52
N THR A 416 6.77 7.05 13.33
CA THR A 416 7.24 8.03 12.34
C THR A 416 6.37 9.28 12.27
N VAL A 417 6.88 10.30 11.59
CA VAL A 417 6.13 11.52 11.22
C VAL A 417 4.87 11.20 10.40
N GLY A 418 4.93 10.16 9.56
CA GLY A 418 3.77 9.70 8.80
C GLY A 418 2.63 9.25 9.71
N ASP A 419 2.94 8.44 10.72
CA ASP A 419 1.95 7.87 11.64
C ASP A 419 1.32 8.96 12.53
N VAL A 420 2.13 9.92 13.00
CA VAL A 420 1.67 11.08 13.77
C VAL A 420 0.76 11.99 12.94
N LEU A 421 1.11 12.28 11.69
CA LEU A 421 0.36 13.23 10.86
C LEU A 421 -0.79 12.62 10.03
N ALA A 422 -0.90 11.29 9.96
CA ALA A 422 -2.00 10.59 9.30
C ALA A 422 -3.40 11.04 9.80
N ALA A 423 -3.52 11.44 11.06
CA ALA A 423 -4.75 11.96 11.66
C ALA A 423 -5.14 13.39 11.20
N VAL A 424 -4.24 14.13 10.54
CA VAL A 424 -4.52 15.47 10.01
C VAL A 424 -5.25 15.35 8.67
N TYR A 425 -6.46 15.88 8.57
CA TYR A 425 -7.20 15.93 7.31
C TYR A 425 -6.72 17.05 6.38
N SER A 426 -6.75 16.78 5.08
CA SER A 426 -6.44 17.79 4.06
C SER A 426 -7.56 18.84 3.97
N THR A 427 -7.23 20.01 3.40
CA THR A 427 -8.21 21.08 3.16
C THR A 427 -9.33 20.67 2.21
N GLU A 428 -9.05 19.77 1.26
CA GLU A 428 -10.06 19.18 0.36
C GLU A 428 -11.02 18.26 1.13
N THR A 429 -10.51 17.48 2.09
CA THR A 429 -11.33 16.65 2.98
C THR A 429 -12.20 17.52 3.89
N MET A 430 -11.66 18.60 4.47
CA MET A 430 -12.44 19.55 5.28
C MET A 430 -13.53 20.28 4.47
N ASP A 431 -13.23 20.72 3.24
CA ASP A 431 -14.23 21.30 2.33
C ASP A 431 -15.26 20.25 1.87
N SER A 432 -14.90 18.97 1.80
CA SER A 432 -15.84 17.86 1.59
C SER A 432 -16.77 17.67 2.78
N PHE A 433 -16.27 17.73 4.02
CA PHE A 433 -17.12 17.66 5.22
C PHE A 433 -18.10 18.84 5.29
N ALA A 434 -17.62 20.06 5.02
CA ALA A 434 -18.48 21.25 4.96
C ALA A 434 -19.59 21.11 3.89
N GLY A 435 -19.28 20.52 2.73
CA GLY A 435 -20.26 20.25 1.68
C GLY A 435 -21.24 19.10 2.00
N GLN A 436 -20.84 18.12 2.82
CA GLN A 436 -21.72 17.06 3.32
C GLN A 436 -22.73 17.63 4.33
N LEU A 437 -22.26 18.47 5.26
CA LEU A 437 -23.13 19.21 6.18
C LEU A 437 -24.08 20.16 5.43
N GLU A 438 -23.60 20.86 4.40
CA GLU A 438 -24.44 21.74 3.56
C GLU A 438 -25.62 20.97 2.94
N LEU A 439 -25.37 19.75 2.43
CA LEU A 439 -26.44 18.89 1.92
C LEU A 439 -27.43 18.50 3.02
N MET A 440 -26.94 17.96 4.15
CA MET A 440 -27.81 17.52 5.26
C MET A 440 -28.72 18.65 5.73
N ILE A 441 -28.16 19.84 5.97
CA ILE A 441 -28.88 21.04 6.38
C ILE A 441 -29.90 21.44 5.31
N SER A 442 -29.52 21.45 4.03
CA SER A 442 -30.41 21.83 2.93
C SER A 442 -31.58 20.87 2.75
N LEU A 443 -31.36 19.56 2.96
CA LEU A 443 -32.40 18.54 2.92
C LEU A 443 -33.42 18.78 4.03
N TYR A 444 -33.00 18.83 5.29
CA TYR A 444 -33.94 19.08 6.39
C TYR A 444 -34.65 20.43 6.25
N GLU A 445 -33.95 21.50 5.84
CA GLU A 445 -34.58 22.80 5.64
C GLU A 445 -35.61 22.84 4.52
N SER A 446 -35.59 21.91 3.54
CA SER A 446 -36.62 21.86 2.49
C SER A 446 -37.94 21.24 2.99
N LEU A 447 -37.91 20.29 3.94
CA LEU A 447 -39.11 19.63 4.48
C LEU A 447 -39.46 19.97 5.95
N LYS A 448 -38.68 20.78 6.68
CA LYS A 448 -38.96 21.15 8.09
C LYS A 448 -40.32 21.80 8.34
N ASP A 449 -40.93 22.40 7.31
CA ASP A 449 -42.25 23.03 7.41
C ASP A 449 -43.41 22.06 7.11
N VAL A 450 -43.13 20.79 6.77
CA VAL A 450 -44.15 19.73 6.66
C VAL A 450 -44.53 19.31 8.08
N PRO A 451 -45.82 19.34 8.48
CA PRO A 451 -46.23 18.95 9.83
C PRO A 451 -45.99 17.46 10.06
N ASP A 452 -45.66 17.08 11.30
CA ASP A 452 -45.30 15.69 11.65
C ASP A 452 -46.49 14.72 11.49
N ASN A 453 -47.72 15.22 11.54
CA ASN A 453 -48.94 14.45 11.31
C ASN A 453 -49.51 14.62 9.88
N TRP A 454 -48.62 14.79 8.89
CA TRP A 454 -48.97 15.02 7.48
C TRP A 454 -49.92 13.96 6.90
N THR A 455 -50.61 14.35 5.83
CA THR A 455 -51.40 13.42 5.01
C THR A 455 -51.03 13.56 3.54
N LEU A 456 -51.15 12.49 2.75
CA LEU A 456 -50.84 12.52 1.31
C LEU A 456 -51.62 13.61 0.54
N ALA A 457 -52.86 13.90 0.96
CA ALA A 457 -53.66 14.99 0.41
C ALA A 457 -53.08 16.39 0.74
N GLU A 458 -52.53 16.57 1.93
CA GLU A 458 -51.88 17.80 2.38
C GLU A 458 -50.52 18.02 1.69
N LEU A 459 -49.70 16.96 1.60
CA LEU A 459 -48.43 17.00 0.86
C LEU A 459 -48.65 17.52 -0.57
N LYS A 460 -49.64 16.95 -1.29
CA LYS A 460 -50.00 17.35 -2.65
C LYS A 460 -50.57 18.76 -2.79
N SER A 461 -51.45 19.16 -1.87
CA SER A 461 -52.14 20.46 -1.95
C SER A 461 -51.30 21.65 -1.48
N THR A 462 -50.33 21.42 -0.59
CA THR A 462 -49.68 22.49 0.20
C THR A 462 -48.15 22.43 0.19
N HIS A 463 -47.53 21.26 0.00
CA HIS A 463 -46.07 21.08 0.12
C HIS A 463 -45.36 20.60 -1.16
N SER A 464 -46.09 20.40 -2.27
CA SER A 464 -45.57 19.90 -3.55
C SER A 464 -44.35 20.67 -4.07
N GLU A 465 -44.37 22.00 -4.06
CA GLU A 465 -43.21 22.82 -4.47
C GLU A 465 -41.95 22.56 -3.62
N LYS A 466 -42.11 22.24 -2.32
CA LYS A 466 -41.00 21.92 -1.41
C LYS A 466 -40.48 20.51 -1.64
N ILE A 467 -41.36 19.56 -1.92
CA ILE A 467 -41.01 18.17 -2.23
C ILE A 467 -40.25 18.11 -3.57
N GLU A 468 -40.70 18.83 -4.60
CA GLU A 468 -39.96 18.96 -5.88
C GLU A 468 -38.59 19.62 -5.70
N ALA A 469 -38.48 20.65 -4.87
CA ALA A 469 -37.18 21.26 -4.54
C ALA A 469 -36.25 20.25 -3.81
N THR A 470 -36.81 19.41 -2.94
CA THR A 470 -36.08 18.35 -2.23
C THR A 470 -35.56 17.29 -3.20
N TRP A 471 -36.38 16.85 -4.17
CA TRP A 471 -35.94 15.91 -5.21
C TRP A 471 -34.79 16.47 -6.06
N ILE A 472 -34.78 17.79 -6.35
CA ILE A 472 -33.66 18.43 -7.05
C ILE A 472 -32.37 18.35 -6.21
N LEU A 473 -32.43 18.62 -4.89
CA LEU A 473 -31.27 18.50 -4.00
C LEU A 473 -30.69 17.08 -3.98
N VAL A 474 -31.55 16.06 -3.94
CA VAL A 474 -31.11 14.65 -3.94
C VAL A 474 -30.56 14.25 -5.30
N ARG A 475 -31.25 14.60 -6.41
CA ARG A 475 -30.85 14.26 -7.78
C ARG A 475 -29.52 14.88 -8.19
N ASP A 476 -29.30 16.15 -7.84
CA ASP A 476 -28.09 16.89 -8.21
C ASP A 476 -26.96 16.74 -7.16
N SER A 477 -27.17 15.91 -6.13
CA SER A 477 -26.14 15.57 -5.14
C SER A 477 -24.97 14.82 -5.78
N LYS A 478 -23.75 15.19 -5.41
CA LYS A 478 -22.53 14.41 -5.70
C LYS A 478 -22.29 13.25 -4.72
N TYR A 479 -23.08 13.16 -3.64
CA TYR A 479 -22.92 12.20 -2.55
C TYR A 479 -23.84 10.97 -2.77
N THR A 480 -23.76 10.34 -3.94
CA THR A 480 -24.67 9.28 -4.41
C THR A 480 -24.21 7.86 -4.11
N HIS A 481 -23.00 7.68 -3.59
CA HIS A 481 -22.45 6.37 -3.24
C HIS A 481 -22.98 5.84 -1.90
N ILE A 482 -23.06 4.52 -1.76
CA ILE A 482 -23.59 3.80 -0.57
C ILE A 482 -22.96 4.26 0.77
N GLN A 483 -21.71 4.70 0.76
CA GLN A 483 -21.02 5.23 1.95
C GLN A 483 -21.66 6.50 2.54
N TYR A 484 -22.47 7.23 1.77
CA TYR A 484 -23.10 8.47 2.20
C TYR A 484 -24.51 8.27 2.80
N ARG A 485 -25.09 7.06 2.76
CA ARG A 485 -26.43 6.78 3.29
C ARG A 485 -26.61 7.27 4.72
N THR A 486 -25.61 7.06 5.57
CA THR A 486 -25.61 7.50 6.98
C THR A 486 -25.88 9.01 7.14
N LEU A 487 -25.40 9.85 6.23
CA LEU A 487 -25.66 11.30 6.25
C LEU A 487 -27.14 11.61 5.98
N TYR A 488 -27.75 10.89 5.04
CA TYR A 488 -29.17 11.00 4.73
C TYR A 488 -30.04 10.50 5.89
N SER A 489 -29.62 9.41 6.56
CA SER A 489 -30.27 8.93 7.79
C SER A 489 -30.17 9.96 8.92
N MET A 490 -29.00 10.57 9.15
CA MET A 490 -28.83 11.64 10.15
C MET A 490 -29.69 12.88 9.86
N ALA A 491 -29.72 13.35 8.61
CA ALA A 491 -30.53 14.51 8.22
C ALA A 491 -32.05 14.28 8.37
N SER A 492 -32.49 13.04 8.15
CA SER A 492 -33.89 12.61 8.31
C SER A 492 -34.33 12.64 9.78
N ARG A 493 -33.46 12.18 10.70
CA ARG A 493 -33.69 12.11 12.16
C ARG A 493 -33.85 13.47 12.84
N TRP A 494 -33.60 14.58 12.15
CA TRP A 494 -33.93 15.91 12.65
C TRP A 494 -35.43 16.23 12.59
N ARG A 495 -36.25 15.45 11.88
CA ARG A 495 -37.72 15.48 11.97
C ARG A 495 -38.20 14.57 13.12
N GLU A 496 -39.27 14.97 13.82
CA GLU A 496 -39.72 14.30 15.07
C GLU A 496 -40.04 12.80 14.88
N ASN A 497 -40.48 12.41 13.68
CA ASN A 497 -40.85 11.03 13.34
C ASN A 497 -39.81 10.27 12.49
N ASP A 498 -38.63 10.86 12.17
CA ASP A 498 -37.67 10.34 11.16
C ASP A 498 -38.27 10.09 9.74
N ASP A 499 -39.42 10.69 9.47
CA ASP A 499 -40.31 10.43 8.32
C ASP A 499 -39.93 11.15 7.00
N PHE A 500 -38.70 11.67 6.90
CA PHE A 500 -38.28 12.50 5.76
C PHE A 500 -38.39 11.74 4.43
N PHE A 501 -37.92 10.50 4.41
CA PHE A 501 -37.97 9.67 3.21
C PHE A 501 -39.38 9.11 2.97
N ASP A 502 -40.15 8.79 4.01
CA ASP A 502 -41.53 8.35 3.85
C ASP A 502 -42.41 9.41 3.17
N ILE A 503 -42.20 10.70 3.49
CA ILE A 503 -42.84 11.83 2.78
C ILE A 503 -42.52 11.80 1.29
N LEU A 504 -41.25 11.59 0.92
CA LEU A 504 -40.82 11.56 -0.49
C LEU A 504 -41.37 10.33 -1.21
N TYR A 505 -41.24 9.14 -0.63
CA TYR A 505 -41.73 7.89 -1.21
C TYR A 505 -43.25 7.90 -1.36
N ALA A 506 -44.00 8.26 -0.32
CA ALA A 506 -45.47 8.33 -0.37
C ALA A 506 -45.98 9.38 -1.38
N TYR A 507 -45.32 10.55 -1.46
CA TYR A 507 -45.67 11.57 -2.44
C TYR A 507 -45.47 11.08 -3.88
N TYR A 508 -44.30 10.52 -4.19
CA TYR A 508 -43.99 10.11 -5.55
C TYR A 508 -44.71 8.84 -5.97
N TYR A 509 -44.94 7.88 -5.08
CA TYR A 509 -45.65 6.64 -5.40
C TYR A 509 -47.08 6.90 -5.90
N ASP A 510 -47.75 7.94 -5.40
CA ASP A 510 -49.10 8.34 -5.84
C ASP A 510 -49.08 9.39 -6.97
N GLU A 511 -47.96 10.05 -7.27
CA GLU A 511 -47.83 10.95 -8.44
C GLU A 511 -47.44 10.24 -9.73
N THR A 512 -46.77 9.11 -9.64
CA THR A 512 -46.23 8.40 -10.80
C THR A 512 -47.34 7.82 -11.67
N ASN A 513 -47.26 8.05 -12.99
CA ASN A 513 -48.13 7.38 -13.94
C ASN A 513 -48.01 5.87 -13.79
N VAL A 514 -49.09 5.15 -14.08
CA VAL A 514 -48.97 3.72 -14.34
C VAL A 514 -48.30 3.50 -15.70
N ASP A 515 -47.42 2.52 -15.78
CA ASP A 515 -46.86 1.98 -17.01
C ASP A 515 -47.94 1.30 -17.87
N ASP A 516 -47.56 0.82 -19.06
CA ASP A 516 -48.47 0.14 -19.99
C ASP A 516 -49.08 -1.16 -19.40
N ALA A 517 -48.57 -1.66 -18.26
CA ALA A 517 -49.07 -2.82 -17.51
C ALA A 517 -49.90 -2.45 -16.27
N GLY A 518 -50.09 -1.16 -15.97
CA GLY A 518 -50.87 -0.69 -14.82
C GLY A 518 -50.08 -0.51 -13.52
N LYS A 519 -48.75 -0.50 -13.55
CA LYS A 519 -47.87 -0.38 -12.36
C LYS A 519 -47.19 0.99 -12.28
N VAL A 520 -47.04 1.52 -11.06
CA VAL A 520 -46.38 2.79 -10.74
C VAL A 520 -44.99 2.92 -11.40
N ASP A 521 -44.79 3.95 -12.22
CA ASP A 521 -43.51 4.31 -12.89
C ASP A 521 -42.46 4.81 -11.88
N LEU A 522 -41.54 3.95 -11.48
CA LEU A 522 -40.59 4.23 -10.40
C LEU A 522 -39.47 5.23 -10.76
N VAL A 523 -39.46 5.94 -11.90
CA VAL A 523 -38.32 6.80 -12.32
C VAL A 523 -37.84 7.79 -11.25
N LYS A 524 -38.74 8.50 -10.54
CA LYS A 524 -38.33 9.40 -9.44
C LYS A 524 -37.91 8.63 -8.19
N ILE A 525 -38.62 7.54 -7.87
CA ILE A 525 -38.36 6.70 -6.69
C ILE A 525 -37.01 5.97 -6.77
N ASN A 526 -36.64 5.51 -7.97
CA ASN A 526 -35.37 4.86 -8.25
C ASN A 526 -34.16 5.76 -8.06
N ALA A 527 -34.34 7.09 -7.94
CA ALA A 527 -33.27 7.97 -7.47
C ALA A 527 -32.98 7.71 -5.97
N PHE A 528 -34.01 7.57 -5.14
CA PHE A 528 -33.87 7.46 -3.68
C PHE A 528 -33.28 6.14 -3.18
N LYS A 529 -33.44 5.05 -3.96
CA LYS A 529 -33.08 3.67 -3.57
C LYS A 529 -31.65 3.50 -3.01
N ASN A 530 -30.70 4.26 -3.53
CA ASN A 530 -29.28 4.20 -3.15
C ASN A 530 -28.91 5.15 -1.98
N PHE A 531 -29.81 6.04 -1.55
CA PHE A 531 -29.58 7.03 -0.48
C PHE A 531 -30.22 6.64 0.87
N ARG A 532 -31.54 6.42 0.91
CA ARG A 532 -32.31 5.87 2.05
C ARG A 532 -33.70 5.46 1.55
N LEU A 533 -34.20 4.34 2.07
CA LEU A 533 -35.51 3.75 1.83
C LEU A 533 -36.50 4.15 2.95
N PRO A 534 -37.81 3.85 2.81
CA PRO A 534 -38.77 3.85 3.92
C PRO A 534 -38.31 2.92 5.04
N ASP A 535 -38.68 3.20 6.29
CA ASP A 535 -38.02 2.64 7.49
C ASP A 535 -37.87 1.11 7.55
N GLU A 536 -38.93 0.33 7.29
CA GLU A 536 -38.82 -1.14 7.30
C GLU A 536 -37.91 -1.66 6.18
N LEU A 537 -37.94 -1.00 5.01
CA LEU A 537 -37.08 -1.34 3.88
C LEU A 537 -35.63 -0.89 4.11
N GLU A 538 -35.38 0.22 4.79
CA GLU A 538 -34.02 0.66 5.16
C GLU A 538 -33.39 -0.28 6.18
N THR A 539 -34.19 -0.75 7.15
CA THR A 539 -33.76 -1.75 8.13
C THR A 539 -33.42 -3.07 7.44
N LEU A 540 -34.28 -3.53 6.52
CA LEU A 540 -34.03 -4.72 5.70
C LEU A 540 -32.74 -4.58 4.86
N TYR A 541 -32.58 -3.45 4.18
CA TYR A 541 -31.38 -3.14 3.40
C TYR A 541 -30.12 -3.12 4.28
N SER A 542 -30.20 -2.56 5.48
CA SER A 542 -29.08 -2.51 6.43
C SER A 542 -28.65 -3.90 6.89
N TYR A 543 -29.59 -4.81 7.14
CA TYR A 543 -29.28 -6.21 7.45
C TYR A 543 -28.64 -6.93 6.26
N VAL A 544 -29.23 -6.82 5.05
CA VAL A 544 -28.67 -7.40 3.81
C VAL A 544 -27.27 -6.87 3.50
N TYR A 545 -27.03 -5.56 3.67
CA TYR A 545 -25.72 -4.95 3.49
C TYR A 545 -24.71 -5.42 4.55
N THR A 546 -25.14 -5.58 5.81
CA THR A 546 -24.27 -6.08 6.88
C THR A 546 -23.89 -7.54 6.64
N CYS A 547 -24.82 -8.38 6.19
CA CYS A 547 -24.52 -9.74 5.71
C CYS A 547 -23.45 -9.73 4.63
N LYS A 548 -23.64 -8.91 3.58
CA LYS A 548 -22.68 -8.75 2.47
C LYS A 548 -21.29 -8.36 2.97
N ARG A 549 -21.20 -7.43 3.92
CA ARG A 549 -19.93 -7.02 4.55
C ARG A 549 -19.29 -8.16 5.34
N GLN A 550 -20.05 -8.97 6.08
CA GLN A 550 -19.47 -10.10 6.83
C GLN A 550 -18.95 -11.21 5.90
N VAL A 551 -19.61 -11.47 4.77
CA VAL A 551 -19.08 -12.34 3.71
C VAL A 551 -17.72 -11.82 3.21
N GLU A 552 -17.61 -10.51 2.94
CA GLU A 552 -16.34 -9.89 2.51
C GLU A 552 -15.26 -9.93 3.61
N ASN A 553 -15.61 -9.65 4.87
CA ASN A 553 -14.69 -9.75 6.00
C ASN A 553 -14.14 -11.17 6.16
N MET A 554 -15.01 -12.18 6.02
CA MET A 554 -14.60 -13.58 6.07
C MET A 554 -13.67 -13.94 4.90
N LEU A 555 -14.00 -13.54 3.67
CA LEU A 555 -13.14 -13.76 2.49
C LEU A 555 -11.76 -13.09 2.62
N ASN A 556 -11.63 -12.05 3.45
CA ASN A 556 -10.36 -11.39 3.77
C ASN A 556 -9.68 -11.91 5.06
N GLY A 557 -10.27 -12.90 5.75
CA GLY A 557 -9.68 -13.59 6.90
C GLY A 557 -10.03 -13.07 8.31
N TYR A 558 -10.95 -12.11 8.45
CA TYR A 558 -11.24 -11.43 9.73
C TYR A 558 -12.74 -11.31 10.08
N GLY A 559 -13.63 -12.01 9.37
CA GLY A 559 -15.08 -11.94 9.58
C GLY A 559 -15.61 -12.96 10.59
N LYS A 560 -16.74 -12.62 11.23
CA LYS A 560 -17.51 -13.48 12.13
C LYS A 560 -18.69 -14.11 11.39
N SER A 561 -18.83 -15.44 11.48
CA SER A 561 -19.95 -16.13 10.82
C SER A 561 -21.26 -15.94 11.56
N GLU A 562 -21.25 -15.86 12.89
CA GLU A 562 -22.45 -15.66 13.68
C GLU A 562 -23.09 -14.29 13.41
N ASP A 563 -22.30 -13.25 13.12
CA ASP A 563 -22.81 -11.95 12.71
C ASP A 563 -23.58 -12.07 11.38
N LEU A 564 -23.01 -12.75 10.37
CA LEU A 564 -23.68 -13.00 9.09
C LEU A 564 -25.01 -13.71 9.32
N LEU A 565 -24.98 -14.81 10.07
CA LEU A 565 -26.15 -15.65 10.30
C LEU A 565 -27.24 -14.91 11.10
N TYR A 566 -26.87 -14.16 12.14
CA TYR A 566 -27.78 -13.30 12.90
C TYR A 566 -28.46 -12.26 12.00
N TYR A 567 -27.70 -11.46 11.25
CA TYR A 567 -28.29 -10.43 10.40
C TYR A 567 -29.09 -11.03 9.24
N TYR A 568 -28.75 -12.22 8.75
CA TYR A 568 -29.52 -12.91 7.72
C TYR A 568 -30.89 -13.38 8.25
N GLU A 569 -30.93 -13.95 9.46
CA GLU A 569 -32.20 -14.31 10.12
C GLU A 569 -33.07 -13.09 10.43
N GLN A 570 -32.48 -11.99 10.93
CA GLN A 570 -33.23 -10.74 11.12
C GLN A 570 -33.77 -10.17 9.80
N ALA A 571 -33.01 -10.30 8.70
CA ALA A 571 -33.48 -9.94 7.37
C ALA A 571 -34.64 -10.84 6.90
N LEU A 572 -34.60 -12.16 7.14
CA LEU A 572 -35.69 -13.09 6.80
C LEU A 572 -36.98 -12.82 7.61
N LYS A 573 -36.86 -12.60 8.93
CA LYS A 573 -37.98 -12.19 9.80
C LYS A 573 -38.65 -10.91 9.25
N LEU A 574 -37.85 -9.91 8.89
CA LEU A 574 -38.33 -8.62 8.40
C LEU A 574 -38.90 -8.70 6.97
N LYS A 575 -38.28 -9.46 6.05
CA LYS A 575 -38.85 -9.80 4.74
C LYS A 575 -40.25 -10.39 4.89
N SER A 576 -40.41 -11.39 5.76
CA SER A 576 -41.71 -12.02 6.04
C SER A 576 -42.73 -11.05 6.63
N LYS A 577 -42.30 -10.13 7.51
CA LYS A 577 -43.17 -9.07 8.05
C LYS A 577 -43.68 -8.14 6.95
N ILE A 578 -42.80 -7.64 6.08
CA ILE A 578 -43.14 -6.73 4.96
C ILE A 578 -44.09 -7.42 3.98
N LEU A 579 -43.77 -8.63 3.53
CA LEU A 579 -44.58 -9.37 2.54
C LEU A 579 -45.98 -9.74 3.05
N ASN A 580 -46.14 -10.02 4.35
CA ASN A 580 -47.44 -10.32 4.93
C ASN A 580 -48.21 -9.05 5.34
N SER A 581 -47.58 -8.17 6.12
CA SER A 581 -48.26 -7.09 6.87
C SER A 581 -47.91 -5.66 6.45
N GLY A 582 -46.91 -5.46 5.58
CA GLY A 582 -46.56 -4.14 5.05
C GLY A 582 -47.66 -3.52 4.19
N SER A 583 -47.53 -2.21 3.94
CA SER A 583 -48.39 -1.47 3.01
C SER A 583 -48.22 -1.94 1.57
N ASP A 584 -49.18 -1.62 0.70
CA ASP A 584 -49.11 -1.91 -0.73
C ASP A 584 -47.86 -1.28 -1.37
N MET A 585 -47.46 -0.09 -0.90
CA MET A 585 -46.23 0.57 -1.33
C MET A 585 -44.98 -0.22 -0.95
N GLU A 586 -44.84 -0.65 0.32
CA GLU A 586 -43.65 -1.37 0.78
C GLU A 586 -43.47 -2.72 0.07
N LYS A 587 -44.58 -3.44 -0.15
CA LYS A 587 -44.59 -4.73 -0.88
C LYS A 587 -44.19 -4.56 -2.34
N ASP A 588 -44.69 -3.51 -2.99
CA ASP A 588 -44.40 -3.21 -4.39
C ASP A 588 -42.97 -2.66 -4.58
N LEU A 589 -42.46 -1.89 -3.61
CA LEU A 589 -41.06 -1.46 -3.57
C LEU A 589 -40.11 -2.64 -3.31
N TYR A 590 -40.44 -3.53 -2.36
CA TYR A 590 -39.66 -4.75 -2.11
C TYR A 590 -39.47 -5.56 -3.40
N ALA A 591 -40.56 -5.76 -4.16
CA ALA A 591 -40.58 -6.61 -5.35
C ALA A 591 -39.95 -5.94 -6.60
N ARG A 592 -39.73 -4.62 -6.61
CA ARG A 592 -39.32 -3.87 -7.82
C ARG A 592 -38.08 -2.98 -7.67
N LEU A 593 -37.65 -2.64 -6.46
CA LEU A 593 -36.40 -1.90 -6.27
C LEU A 593 -35.21 -2.81 -6.58
N THR A 594 -34.33 -2.35 -7.47
CA THR A 594 -33.03 -2.98 -7.72
C THR A 594 -31.92 -2.15 -7.08
N PHE A 595 -30.93 -2.79 -6.47
CA PHE A 595 -29.82 -2.10 -5.82
C PHE A 595 -28.55 -2.25 -6.64
N ASP A 596 -27.80 -1.16 -6.74
CA ASP A 596 -26.47 -1.13 -7.31
C ASP A 596 -25.43 -1.48 -6.20
N TYR A 597 -24.23 -1.93 -6.58
CA TYR A 597 -23.07 -2.15 -5.68
C TYR A 597 -23.13 -3.28 -4.64
N LEU A 598 -24.17 -4.10 -4.62
CA LEU A 598 -24.30 -5.21 -3.65
C LEU A 598 -23.84 -6.58 -4.18
N ILE A 599 -23.98 -6.85 -5.48
CA ILE A 599 -23.49 -8.07 -6.13
C ILE A 599 -22.42 -7.71 -7.16
N GLY A 600 -21.21 -8.24 -7.03
CA GLY A 600 -20.15 -8.09 -8.02
C GLY A 600 -20.33 -9.03 -9.21
N ASP A 601 -19.90 -8.60 -10.40
CA ASP A 601 -19.99 -9.39 -11.66
C ASP A 601 -18.82 -10.35 -11.89
N GLY A 602 -17.87 -10.42 -10.95
CA GLY A 602 -16.65 -11.21 -11.06
C GLY A 602 -15.58 -10.64 -12.01
N GLN A 603 -15.85 -9.50 -12.67
CA GLN A 603 -14.93 -8.78 -13.57
C GLN A 603 -14.59 -7.37 -13.06
N GLY A 604 -15.11 -6.97 -11.90
CA GLY A 604 -14.86 -5.68 -11.24
C GLY A 604 -15.97 -4.65 -11.43
N GLY A 605 -17.08 -5.03 -12.06
CA GLY A 605 -18.34 -4.29 -12.05
C GLY A 605 -19.36 -4.88 -11.06
N TYR A 606 -20.57 -4.34 -11.11
CA TYR A 606 -21.67 -4.74 -10.22
C TYR A 606 -22.96 -4.97 -11.01
N HIS A 607 -23.74 -5.96 -10.58
CA HIS A 607 -25.07 -6.22 -11.10
C HIS A 607 -26.14 -5.46 -10.31
N GLN A 608 -27.19 -5.02 -11.00
CA GLN A 608 -28.43 -4.59 -10.35
C GLN A 608 -29.20 -5.82 -9.88
N ALA A 609 -29.63 -5.81 -8.62
CA ALA A 609 -30.33 -6.94 -8.00
C ALA A 609 -31.49 -6.48 -7.12
N THR A 610 -32.62 -7.16 -7.23
CA THR A 610 -33.77 -7.07 -6.32
C THR A 610 -33.44 -7.62 -4.93
N PHE A 611 -34.30 -7.38 -3.92
CA PHE A 611 -34.12 -8.00 -2.61
C PHE A 611 -34.06 -9.54 -2.68
N ASP A 612 -34.90 -10.19 -3.48
CA ASP A 612 -34.88 -11.65 -3.60
C ASP A 612 -33.57 -12.18 -4.24
N GLU A 613 -33.05 -11.49 -5.27
CA GLU A 613 -31.74 -11.82 -5.86
C GLU A 613 -30.59 -11.59 -4.86
N LEU A 614 -30.70 -10.60 -3.98
CA LEU A 614 -29.72 -10.34 -2.91
C LEU A 614 -29.76 -11.42 -1.82
N PHE A 615 -30.96 -11.81 -1.37
CA PHE A 615 -31.14 -12.93 -0.45
C PHE A 615 -30.57 -14.22 -1.05
N TYR A 616 -30.84 -14.50 -2.33
CA TYR A 616 -30.31 -15.65 -3.04
C TYR A 616 -28.78 -15.62 -3.13
N ALA A 617 -28.17 -14.47 -3.46
CA ALA A 617 -26.73 -14.32 -3.54
C ALA A 617 -26.05 -14.50 -2.17
N LEU A 618 -26.54 -13.85 -1.11
CA LEU A 618 -26.06 -14.04 0.26
C LEU A 618 -26.22 -15.47 0.77
N ARG A 619 -27.29 -16.16 0.31
CA ARG A 619 -27.54 -17.56 0.65
C ARG A 619 -26.50 -18.49 0.03
N THR A 620 -26.22 -18.30 -1.26
CA THR A 620 -25.51 -19.28 -2.09
C THR A 620 -24.01 -19.01 -2.28
N THR A 621 -23.55 -17.78 -2.05
CA THR A 621 -22.14 -17.39 -2.20
C THR A 621 -21.19 -18.17 -1.28
N THR A 622 -19.90 -18.20 -1.64
CA THR A 622 -18.83 -18.68 -0.75
C THR A 622 -18.78 -17.83 0.52
N MET A 623 -18.68 -18.46 1.70
CA MET A 623 -18.88 -17.82 3.01
C MET A 623 -20.27 -17.21 3.24
N GLY A 624 -21.26 -17.48 2.38
CA GLY A 624 -22.67 -17.12 2.57
C GLY A 624 -23.40 -18.04 3.57
N TYR A 625 -24.69 -17.78 3.82
CA TYR A 625 -25.49 -18.52 4.83
C TYR A 625 -25.34 -20.04 4.70
N MET A 626 -25.48 -20.56 3.48
CA MET A 626 -25.42 -21.99 3.19
C MET A 626 -24.00 -22.57 3.19
N TYR A 627 -22.96 -21.77 3.40
CA TYR A 627 -21.61 -22.28 3.64
C TYR A 627 -21.43 -22.70 5.10
N HIS A 628 -22.07 -21.97 6.03
CA HIS A 628 -21.94 -22.19 7.48
C HIS A 628 -23.05 -23.09 8.00
N PHE A 629 -24.31 -22.63 7.99
CA PHE A 629 -25.42 -23.26 8.71
C PHE A 629 -25.86 -24.63 8.15
N ASN A 630 -25.44 -24.93 6.94
CA ASN A 630 -26.11 -25.86 6.05
C ASN A 630 -25.99 -27.36 6.41
N ALA A 631 -24.96 -27.77 7.14
CA ALA A 631 -24.75 -29.19 7.44
C ALA A 631 -25.65 -29.74 8.58
N TYR A 632 -26.47 -28.90 9.19
CA TYR A 632 -27.36 -29.25 10.30
C TYR A 632 -28.75 -28.60 10.20
N VAL A 633 -29.14 -28.16 9.00
CA VAL A 633 -30.57 -27.98 8.69
C VAL A 633 -31.26 -29.32 8.94
N ASP A 634 -32.41 -29.29 9.61
CA ASP A 634 -33.18 -30.46 10.04
C ASP A 634 -32.53 -31.32 11.15
N VAL A 635 -31.62 -30.76 11.95
CA VAL A 635 -31.14 -31.36 13.22
C VAL A 635 -31.68 -30.56 14.41
N PRO A 636 -32.79 -30.98 15.05
CA PRO A 636 -33.53 -30.15 16.01
C PRO A 636 -32.72 -29.66 17.21
N GLU A 637 -31.79 -30.48 17.70
CA GLU A 637 -30.89 -30.15 18.82
C GLU A 637 -29.93 -29.00 18.44
N PHE A 638 -29.47 -28.98 17.19
CA PHE A 638 -28.59 -27.93 16.67
C PHE A 638 -29.36 -26.63 16.43
N GLU A 639 -30.55 -26.72 15.85
CA GLU A 639 -31.43 -25.57 15.59
C GLU A 639 -31.91 -24.91 16.89
N GLY A 640 -32.24 -25.72 17.92
CA GLY A 640 -32.59 -25.23 19.25
C GLY A 640 -31.45 -24.46 19.91
N LEU A 641 -30.23 -25.03 19.89
CA LEU A 641 -29.03 -24.36 20.41
C LEU A 641 -28.73 -23.07 19.65
N TRP A 642 -28.84 -23.08 18.33
CA TRP A 642 -28.61 -21.90 17.50
C TRP A 642 -29.62 -20.79 17.78
N ALA A 643 -30.91 -21.13 17.90
CA ALA A 643 -31.96 -20.18 18.26
C ALA A 643 -31.72 -19.54 19.63
N GLN A 644 -31.19 -20.28 20.60
CA GLN A 644 -30.80 -19.73 21.91
C GLN A 644 -29.63 -18.74 21.79
N LEU A 645 -28.57 -19.09 21.05
CA LEU A 645 -27.46 -18.17 20.80
C LEU A 645 -27.95 -16.87 20.15
N LEU A 646 -28.76 -16.96 19.09
CA LEU A 646 -29.32 -15.80 18.41
C LEU A 646 -30.21 -14.97 19.35
N SER A 647 -30.98 -15.59 20.23
CA SER A 647 -31.80 -14.89 21.23
C SER A 647 -30.95 -14.11 22.24
N ILE A 648 -29.85 -14.70 22.72
CA ILE A 648 -28.90 -14.03 23.63
C ILE A 648 -28.22 -12.85 22.91
N MET A 649 -27.83 -13.03 21.64
CA MET A 649 -27.29 -11.94 20.81
C MET A 649 -28.30 -10.81 20.56
N GLU A 650 -29.58 -11.15 20.31
CA GLU A 650 -30.68 -10.19 20.12
C GLU A 650 -30.83 -9.34 21.40
N THR A 651 -31.02 -9.95 22.57
CA THR A 651 -31.15 -9.25 23.86
C THR A 651 -29.89 -8.46 24.24
N ALA A 652 -28.69 -9.00 24.01
CA ALA A 652 -27.43 -8.29 24.24
C ALA A 652 -27.31 -7.04 23.35
N SER A 653 -27.83 -7.09 22.11
CA SER A 653 -27.83 -5.94 21.20
C SER A 653 -28.82 -4.84 21.62
N GLU A 654 -29.91 -5.19 22.30
CA GLU A 654 -30.91 -4.24 22.80
C GLU A 654 -30.53 -3.60 24.14
N MET A 655 -29.99 -4.40 25.07
CA MET A 655 -29.69 -3.97 26.45
C MET A 655 -28.24 -3.51 26.67
N GLY A 656 -27.31 -3.86 25.78
CA GLY A 656 -25.89 -3.51 25.91
C GLY A 656 -25.21 -4.21 27.09
N GLU A 657 -24.14 -3.59 27.62
CA GLU A 657 -23.29 -4.21 28.64
C GLU A 657 -24.02 -4.57 29.95
N GLU A 658 -25.10 -3.85 30.30
CA GLU A 658 -25.87 -4.12 31.52
C GLU A 658 -26.52 -5.52 31.52
N TYR A 659 -26.77 -6.11 30.34
CA TYR A 659 -27.35 -7.45 30.23
C TYR A 659 -26.45 -8.54 30.83
N TYR A 660 -25.14 -8.43 30.68
CA TYR A 660 -24.18 -9.46 31.12
C TYR A 660 -24.14 -9.64 32.65
N GLU A 661 -24.65 -8.68 33.41
CA GLU A 661 -24.73 -8.71 34.88
C GLU A 661 -26.12 -9.18 35.38
N THR A 662 -27.00 -9.64 34.48
CA THR A 662 -28.36 -10.08 34.83
C THR A 662 -28.46 -11.58 35.12
N GLU A 663 -29.38 -11.95 36.02
CA GLU A 663 -29.76 -13.35 36.26
C GLU A 663 -30.34 -14.01 34.99
N GLU A 664 -30.98 -13.23 34.12
CA GLU A 664 -31.57 -13.66 32.85
C GLU A 664 -30.49 -14.10 31.85
N PHE A 665 -29.42 -13.30 31.67
CA PHE A 665 -28.26 -13.69 30.87
C PHE A 665 -27.63 -14.98 31.41
N GLY A 666 -27.41 -15.07 32.72
CA GLY A 666 -26.81 -16.26 33.35
C GLY A 666 -27.60 -17.54 33.10
N VAL A 667 -28.93 -17.49 33.27
CA VAL A 667 -29.82 -18.65 33.00
C VAL A 667 -29.83 -19.03 31.51
N ALA A 668 -29.84 -18.05 30.61
CA ALA A 668 -29.82 -18.30 29.17
C ALA A 668 -28.49 -18.95 28.74
N VAL A 669 -27.35 -18.45 29.23
CA VAL A 669 -26.02 -19.02 28.95
C VAL A 669 -25.85 -20.41 29.56
N GLU A 670 -26.33 -20.65 30.78
CA GLU A 670 -26.32 -21.98 31.40
C GLU A 670 -27.12 -23.00 30.59
N THR A 671 -28.32 -22.62 30.12
CA THR A 671 -29.18 -23.49 29.31
C THR A 671 -28.53 -23.81 27.96
N MET A 672 -28.10 -22.78 27.23
CA MET A 672 -27.42 -22.91 25.94
C MET A 672 -26.15 -23.77 26.05
N PHE A 673 -25.34 -23.56 27.09
CA PHE A 673 -24.11 -24.33 27.28
C PHE A 673 -24.38 -25.79 27.68
N ALA A 674 -25.38 -26.04 28.53
CA ALA A 674 -25.78 -27.40 28.87
C ALA A 674 -26.27 -28.17 27.64
N GLU A 675 -27.04 -27.54 26.75
CA GLU A 675 -27.48 -28.16 25.48
C GLU A 675 -26.31 -28.42 24.51
N PHE A 676 -25.35 -27.49 24.37
CA PHE A 676 -24.15 -27.74 23.57
C PHE A 676 -23.38 -28.99 24.02
N LEU A 677 -23.35 -29.26 25.33
CA LEU A 677 -22.66 -30.43 25.88
C LEU A 677 -23.43 -31.75 25.76
N THR A 678 -24.72 -31.73 25.35
CA THR A 678 -25.44 -32.98 24.97
C THR A 678 -25.17 -33.42 23.53
N LEU A 679 -24.63 -32.52 22.69
CA LEU A 679 -24.26 -32.81 21.30
C LEU A 679 -23.10 -33.81 21.21
N SER A 680 -23.06 -34.57 20.10
CA SER A 680 -21.91 -35.42 19.74
C SER A 680 -20.63 -34.60 19.55
N PRO A 681 -19.42 -35.19 19.65
CA PRO A 681 -18.19 -34.46 19.38
C PRO A 681 -18.13 -33.84 17.98
N THR A 682 -18.69 -34.54 16.97
CA THR A 682 -18.83 -34.01 15.60
C THR A 682 -19.74 -32.79 15.60
N GLN A 683 -20.95 -32.90 16.15
CA GLN A 683 -21.92 -31.80 16.23
C GLN A 683 -21.32 -30.59 16.96
N GLN A 684 -20.55 -30.82 18.02
CA GLN A 684 -19.77 -29.78 18.72
C GLN A 684 -18.73 -29.11 17.80
N VAL A 685 -17.89 -29.85 17.04
CA VAL A 685 -16.96 -29.24 16.06
C VAL A 685 -17.71 -28.33 15.11
N MET A 686 -18.82 -28.84 14.57
CA MET A 686 -19.49 -28.18 13.47
C MET A 686 -20.26 -26.96 13.93
N PHE A 687 -20.81 -26.96 15.15
CA PHE A 687 -21.29 -25.74 15.79
C PHE A 687 -20.17 -24.69 15.91
N MET A 688 -18.99 -25.07 16.41
CA MET A 688 -17.84 -24.15 16.47
C MET A 688 -17.35 -23.70 15.07
N ASN A 689 -17.48 -24.55 14.05
CA ASN A 689 -17.14 -24.23 12.65
C ASN A 689 -18.20 -23.33 11.98
N CYS A 690 -19.46 -23.37 12.42
CA CYS A 690 -20.51 -22.43 12.03
C CYS A 690 -20.29 -21.03 12.65
N LEU A 691 -19.60 -20.96 13.79
CA LEU A 691 -19.15 -19.70 14.40
C LEU A 691 -17.87 -19.16 13.73
N ASN A 692 -16.95 -20.04 13.30
CA ASN A 692 -15.73 -19.66 12.60
C ASN A 692 -15.33 -20.69 11.51
N PRO A 693 -15.33 -20.33 10.22
CA PRO A 693 -15.14 -21.26 9.10
C PRO A 693 -13.68 -21.71 8.90
N TYR A 694 -12.76 -21.10 9.66
CA TYR A 694 -11.33 -21.43 9.65
C TYR A 694 -10.95 -22.45 10.73
N TYR A 695 -11.86 -22.77 11.65
CA TYR A 695 -11.63 -23.68 12.77
C TYR A 695 -11.12 -25.05 12.31
N THR A 696 -11.79 -25.66 11.32
CA THR A 696 -11.39 -26.96 10.75
C THR A 696 -10.14 -26.91 9.84
N GLN A 697 -9.63 -25.71 9.51
CA GLN A 697 -8.47 -25.53 8.63
C GLN A 697 -7.12 -25.48 9.38
N GLY A 698 -7.12 -25.69 10.70
CA GLY A 698 -5.90 -25.66 11.51
C GLY A 698 -5.51 -24.27 12.01
N PHE A 699 -6.45 -23.32 12.05
CA PHE A 699 -6.34 -22.09 12.85
C PHE A 699 -6.94 -22.27 14.26
N PRO A 700 -6.16 -22.70 15.28
CA PRO A 700 -6.55 -22.41 16.67
C PRO A 700 -5.40 -22.10 17.64
N ALA A 701 -5.67 -21.20 18.61
CA ALA A 701 -5.05 -21.14 19.94
C ALA A 701 -5.66 -19.98 20.76
N SER A 702 -6.95 -19.94 21.07
CA SER A 702 -7.91 -21.02 21.36
C SER A 702 -9.30 -20.49 21.04
N VAL A 703 -10.27 -21.34 20.70
CA VAL A 703 -11.63 -20.81 20.46
C VAL A 703 -12.18 -20.19 21.76
N TRP A 704 -11.71 -20.71 22.89
CA TRP A 704 -11.93 -20.32 24.28
C TRP A 704 -10.90 -19.33 24.85
N ASP A 705 -10.39 -18.41 24.03
CA ASP A 705 -9.51 -17.34 24.53
C ASP A 705 -10.29 -16.24 25.28
N ASP A 706 -9.69 -15.70 26.35
CA ASP A 706 -10.35 -14.86 27.34
C ASP A 706 -10.06 -13.36 27.21
N SER A 707 -9.50 -12.94 26.08
CA SER A 707 -9.34 -11.55 25.71
C SER A 707 -10.67 -10.90 25.28
N ASP A 708 -10.77 -9.57 25.36
CA ASP A 708 -11.92 -8.78 24.85
C ASP A 708 -12.12 -8.89 23.32
N GLY A 709 -11.28 -9.68 22.64
CA GLY A 709 -11.36 -10.04 21.22
C GLY A 709 -11.77 -11.50 20.96
N ALA A 710 -12.44 -12.18 21.90
CA ALA A 710 -12.87 -13.56 21.77
C ALA A 710 -13.49 -13.86 20.37
N PRO A 711 -13.10 -14.98 19.72
CA PRO A 711 -13.31 -15.18 18.29
C PRO A 711 -14.79 -15.35 17.90
N ASN A 712 -15.68 -15.64 18.85
CA ASN A 712 -17.13 -15.69 18.64
C ASN A 712 -17.94 -15.36 19.90
N SER A 713 -19.21 -15.02 19.68
CA SER A 713 -20.16 -14.64 20.75
C SER A 713 -20.48 -15.78 21.73
N PHE A 714 -20.66 -17.02 21.26
CA PHE A 714 -20.98 -18.17 22.11
C PHE A 714 -19.95 -18.38 23.22
N VAL A 715 -18.67 -18.43 22.86
CA VAL A 715 -17.57 -18.53 23.82
C VAL A 715 -17.55 -17.32 24.75
N HIS A 716 -17.65 -16.11 24.20
CA HIS A 716 -17.61 -14.89 25.01
C HIS A 716 -18.65 -14.94 26.13
N PHE A 717 -19.88 -15.34 25.81
CA PHE A 717 -20.96 -15.42 26.79
C PHE A 717 -20.71 -16.51 27.85
N VAL A 718 -20.36 -17.73 27.43
CA VAL A 718 -20.07 -18.86 28.33
C VAL A 718 -18.90 -18.52 29.26
N TYR A 719 -17.79 -18.05 28.70
CA TYR A 719 -16.59 -17.76 29.49
C TYR A 719 -16.83 -16.60 30.45
N LYS A 720 -17.46 -15.51 30.01
CA LYS A 720 -17.77 -14.33 30.86
C LYS A 720 -18.68 -14.68 32.04
N HIS A 721 -19.73 -15.46 31.80
CA HIS A 721 -20.64 -15.92 32.85
C HIS A 721 -19.92 -16.79 33.91
N TYR A 722 -19.25 -17.84 33.47
CA TYR A 722 -18.64 -18.80 34.39
C TYR A 722 -17.35 -18.31 35.06
N ARG A 723 -16.56 -17.44 34.42
CA ARG A 723 -15.41 -16.79 35.07
C ARG A 723 -15.85 -16.00 36.30
N ASN A 724 -16.95 -15.27 36.20
CA ASN A 724 -17.48 -14.45 37.29
C ASN A 724 -18.03 -15.28 38.46
N LYS A 725 -18.30 -16.58 38.27
CA LYS A 725 -18.73 -17.52 39.32
C LYS A 725 -17.57 -18.19 40.05
N LEU A 726 -16.36 -18.20 39.49
CA LEU A 726 -15.23 -18.99 39.98
C LEU A 726 -14.11 -18.14 40.62
N PRO A 727 -13.34 -18.70 41.57
CA PRO A 727 -12.10 -18.09 42.05
C PRO A 727 -11.03 -18.01 40.94
N GLU A 728 -10.24 -16.92 40.93
CA GLU A 728 -9.16 -16.69 39.97
C GLU A 728 -8.15 -17.85 39.89
N THR A 729 -7.92 -18.53 41.01
CA THR A 729 -7.06 -19.71 41.15
C THR A 729 -7.48 -20.91 40.29
N THR A 730 -8.74 -20.96 39.86
CA THR A 730 -9.33 -22.06 39.06
C THR A 730 -9.53 -21.72 37.58
N HIS A 731 -9.20 -20.49 37.16
CA HIS A 731 -9.39 -20.03 35.77
C HIS A 731 -8.57 -20.85 34.75
N ASP A 732 -7.35 -21.29 35.10
CA ASP A 732 -6.54 -22.15 34.22
C ASP A 732 -7.18 -23.55 34.06
N ALA A 733 -7.78 -24.11 35.12
CA ALA A 733 -8.51 -25.37 35.05
C ALA A 733 -9.74 -25.25 34.15
N LEU A 734 -10.49 -24.13 34.25
CA LEU A 734 -11.60 -23.83 33.35
C LEU A 734 -11.13 -23.74 31.88
N LYS A 735 -10.04 -23.00 31.60
CA LYS A 735 -9.49 -22.84 30.25
C LYS A 735 -9.02 -24.18 29.67
N GLN A 736 -8.43 -25.06 30.47
CA GLN A 736 -8.08 -26.41 30.03
C GLN A 736 -9.30 -27.32 29.84
N LEU A 737 -10.36 -27.18 30.64
CA LEU A 737 -11.57 -28.00 30.48
C LEU A 737 -12.31 -27.65 29.18
N PHE A 738 -12.43 -26.37 28.86
CA PHE A 738 -12.91 -25.94 27.53
C PHE A 738 -11.95 -26.34 26.40
N THR A 739 -10.63 -26.28 26.62
CA THR A 739 -9.64 -26.81 25.66
C THR A 739 -9.84 -28.31 25.44
N ALA A 740 -10.16 -29.08 26.48
CA ALA A 740 -10.45 -30.50 26.37
C ALA A 740 -11.72 -30.73 25.53
N THR A 741 -12.79 -29.95 25.71
CA THR A 741 -13.94 -29.97 24.80
C THR A 741 -13.55 -29.66 23.35
N GLU A 742 -12.70 -28.66 23.12
CA GLU A 742 -12.15 -28.32 21.80
C GLU A 742 -11.28 -29.44 21.21
N LYS A 743 -10.65 -30.31 22.02
CA LYS A 743 -9.86 -31.46 21.53
C LYS A 743 -10.70 -32.73 21.39
N LEU A 744 -11.73 -32.91 22.22
CA LEU A 744 -12.73 -33.97 22.07
C LEU A 744 -13.48 -33.78 20.76
N SER A 745 -13.90 -32.57 20.43
CA SER A 745 -14.67 -32.31 19.21
C SER A 745 -13.89 -32.78 17.97
N ILE A 746 -12.61 -32.42 17.85
CA ILE A 746 -11.71 -32.77 16.73
C ILE A 746 -11.54 -34.31 16.53
N LEU A 747 -11.96 -35.16 17.48
CA LEU A 747 -11.94 -36.62 17.38
C LEU A 747 -12.53 -37.18 16.08
N GLY A 748 -13.65 -36.61 15.62
CA GLY A 748 -14.35 -37.10 14.43
C GLY A 748 -13.46 -37.14 13.18
N MET A 749 -12.43 -36.28 13.14
CA MET A 749 -11.53 -36.10 12.00
C MET A 749 -10.31 -37.03 12.00
N ASN A 750 -9.80 -37.47 13.16
CA ASN A 750 -8.55 -38.23 13.24
C ASN A 750 -8.30 -38.89 14.62
N PRO A 751 -7.78 -40.14 14.70
CA PRO A 751 -7.34 -40.75 15.96
C PRO A 751 -6.31 -39.94 16.79
N TYR A 752 -5.58 -38.98 16.22
CA TYR A 752 -4.73 -38.07 17.01
C TYR A 752 -5.52 -37.19 18.00
N GLY A 753 -6.83 -36.98 17.80
CA GLY A 753 -7.66 -36.19 18.73
C GLY A 753 -7.71 -36.78 20.14
N ILE A 754 -7.71 -38.12 20.28
CA ILE A 754 -7.84 -38.84 21.55
C ILE A 754 -6.70 -38.48 22.50
N ALA A 755 -5.46 -38.54 21.99
CA ALA A 755 -4.28 -38.25 22.78
C ALA A 755 -4.28 -36.80 23.29
N ASN A 756 -4.64 -35.85 22.41
CA ASN A 756 -4.72 -34.43 22.76
C ASN A 756 -5.84 -34.13 23.77
N PHE A 757 -6.99 -34.80 23.63
CA PHE A 757 -8.10 -34.69 24.57
C PHE A 757 -7.73 -35.23 25.96
N THR A 758 -7.16 -36.43 26.02
CA THR A 758 -6.74 -37.06 27.28
C THR A 758 -5.62 -36.25 27.96
N GLU A 759 -4.70 -35.67 27.18
CA GLU A 759 -3.68 -34.75 27.70
C GLU A 759 -4.31 -33.46 28.28
N ALA A 760 -5.31 -32.89 27.62
CA ALA A 760 -6.02 -31.71 28.12
C ALA A 760 -6.79 -32.01 29.42
N MET A 761 -7.51 -33.15 29.49
CA MET A 761 -8.20 -33.58 30.72
C MET A 761 -7.22 -33.83 31.87
N GLN A 762 -6.05 -34.44 31.62
CA GLN A 762 -5.02 -34.59 32.65
C GLN A 762 -4.52 -33.23 33.17
N LYS A 763 -4.38 -32.23 32.29
CA LYS A 763 -4.00 -30.87 32.72
C LYS A 763 -5.06 -30.24 33.62
N VAL A 764 -6.35 -30.49 33.41
CA VAL A 764 -7.41 -29.98 34.31
C VAL A 764 -7.16 -30.45 35.75
N GLU A 765 -6.90 -31.75 35.96
CA GLU A 765 -6.53 -32.26 37.29
C GLU A 765 -5.20 -31.69 37.79
N ASP A 766 -4.17 -31.61 36.94
CA ASP A 766 -2.88 -31.02 37.34
C ASP A 766 -3.02 -29.57 37.84
N TYR A 767 -3.94 -28.78 37.25
CA TYR A 767 -4.28 -27.44 37.72
C TYR A 767 -5.12 -27.46 39.01
N LEU A 768 -6.14 -28.31 39.12
CA LEU A 768 -6.97 -28.43 40.32
C LEU A 768 -6.19 -29.00 41.54
N ASP A 769 -5.15 -29.80 41.31
CA ASP A 769 -4.21 -30.27 42.34
C ASP A 769 -3.19 -29.17 42.74
N ALA A 770 -2.95 -28.18 41.88
CA ALA A 770 -2.09 -27.04 42.17
C ALA A 770 -2.80 -25.90 42.95
N VAL A 771 -4.14 -25.92 43.01
CA VAL A 771 -4.94 -24.99 43.83
C VAL A 771 -4.63 -25.22 45.31
N VAL A 772 -4.29 -24.14 46.02
CA VAL A 772 -3.75 -24.22 47.40
C VAL A 772 -4.84 -24.34 48.46
N GLU A 773 -6.08 -23.97 48.16
CA GLU A 773 -7.21 -23.97 49.11
C GLU A 773 -8.31 -24.97 48.68
N ASP A 774 -8.62 -25.93 49.56
CA ASP A 774 -9.70 -26.93 49.36
C ASP A 774 -11.05 -26.28 48.99
N ALA A 775 -11.29 -25.04 49.45
CA ALA A 775 -12.51 -24.29 49.19
C ALA A 775 -12.66 -23.85 47.73
N ASP A 776 -11.55 -23.47 47.08
CA ASP A 776 -11.55 -23.04 45.67
C ASP A 776 -11.78 -24.24 44.76
N ARG A 777 -11.13 -25.38 45.03
CA ARG A 777 -11.41 -26.65 44.34
C ARG A 777 -12.86 -27.07 44.54
N THR A 778 -13.38 -26.99 45.76
CA THR A 778 -14.80 -27.28 46.05
C THR A 778 -15.75 -26.34 45.30
N ALA A 779 -15.39 -25.07 45.09
CA ALA A 779 -16.20 -24.14 44.30
C ALA A 779 -16.25 -24.54 42.82
N PHE A 780 -15.10 -24.88 42.24
CA PHE A 780 -15.02 -25.43 40.88
C PHE A 780 -15.84 -26.72 40.74
N GLU A 781 -15.63 -27.69 41.62
CA GLU A 781 -16.36 -28.97 41.61
C GLU A 781 -17.88 -28.76 41.76
N ASN A 782 -18.35 -27.82 42.59
CA ASN A 782 -19.80 -27.58 42.72
C ASN A 782 -20.45 -26.98 41.46
N GLU A 783 -19.77 -26.05 40.76
CA GLU A 783 -20.32 -25.44 39.53
C GLU A 783 -20.09 -26.34 38.30
N PHE A 784 -19.04 -27.17 38.28
CA PHE A 784 -18.58 -27.87 37.08
C PHE A 784 -18.46 -29.39 37.15
N ALA A 785 -18.79 -30.06 38.28
CA ALA A 785 -18.75 -31.53 38.34
C ALA A 785 -19.52 -32.19 37.20
N TRP A 786 -20.71 -31.69 36.84
CA TRP A 786 -21.53 -32.23 35.74
C TRP A 786 -20.82 -32.16 34.37
N PHE A 787 -20.09 -31.08 34.09
CA PHE A 787 -19.33 -30.90 32.85
C PHE A 787 -18.05 -31.75 32.88
N TYR A 788 -17.35 -31.75 34.01
CA TYR A 788 -16.12 -32.51 34.21
C TYR A 788 -16.36 -34.03 34.15
N GLU A 789 -17.41 -34.54 34.79
CA GLU A 789 -17.80 -35.95 34.78
C GLU A 789 -18.14 -36.43 33.36
N ALA A 790 -18.89 -35.64 32.58
CA ALA A 790 -19.30 -35.99 31.22
C ALA A 790 -18.11 -36.23 30.26
N TYR A 791 -16.99 -35.55 30.46
CA TYR A 791 -15.78 -35.69 29.66
C TYR A 791 -14.77 -36.68 30.29
N SER A 792 -14.79 -36.84 31.62
CA SER A 792 -13.89 -37.76 32.32
C SER A 792 -14.15 -39.24 31.98
N GLU A 793 -15.42 -39.66 31.88
CA GLU A 793 -15.77 -41.04 31.47
C GLU A 793 -15.18 -41.40 30.09
N LEU A 794 -15.27 -40.45 29.15
CA LEU A 794 -14.72 -40.57 27.80
C LEU A 794 -13.20 -40.74 27.83
N ALA A 795 -12.50 -39.96 28.67
CA ALA A 795 -11.04 -39.97 28.78
C ALA A 795 -10.47 -41.23 29.44
N THR A 796 -11.19 -41.86 30.38
CA THR A 796 -10.62 -42.92 31.23
C THR A 796 -10.91 -44.36 30.79
N GLU A 797 -12.09 -44.67 30.27
CA GLU A 797 -12.47 -46.05 29.91
C GLU A 797 -12.72 -46.26 28.41
N LYS A 798 -13.13 -45.23 27.66
CA LYS A 798 -13.74 -45.41 26.33
C LYS A 798 -12.77 -45.34 25.14
N TYR A 799 -11.67 -44.59 25.25
CA TYR A 799 -10.75 -44.32 24.12
C TYR A 799 -9.27 -44.69 24.37
N ALA A 800 -8.96 -45.40 25.46
CA ALA A 800 -7.57 -45.65 25.86
C ALA A 800 -6.82 -46.75 25.07
N ASP A 801 -7.49 -47.47 24.15
CA ASP A 801 -6.93 -48.61 23.40
C ASP A 801 -6.99 -48.40 21.87
N PRO A 802 -5.85 -48.34 21.16
CA PRO A 802 -5.79 -48.24 19.70
C PRO A 802 -6.35 -49.43 18.90
N GLU A 803 -6.64 -50.58 19.53
CA GLU A 803 -7.19 -51.77 18.87
C GLU A 803 -8.71 -51.96 19.08
N ASN A 804 -9.39 -51.05 19.81
CA ASN A 804 -10.73 -51.30 20.37
C ASN A 804 -11.88 -50.53 19.67
N PRO A 805 -12.66 -51.17 18.77
CA PRO A 805 -14.00 -50.69 18.44
C PRO A 805 -14.96 -50.98 19.61
N ILE A 806 -15.83 -50.02 19.92
CA ILE A 806 -16.78 -49.99 21.05
C ILE A 806 -17.79 -51.16 21.00
N ALA A 807 -18.06 -51.70 19.81
CA ALA A 807 -19.06 -52.76 19.63
C ALA A 807 -18.57 -54.19 19.93
N GLU A 808 -18.51 -54.55 21.22
CA GLU A 808 -18.69 -55.95 21.65
C GLU A 808 -20.14 -56.40 21.38
N ASP A 809 -20.40 -56.83 20.13
CA ASP A 809 -21.67 -57.37 19.58
C ASP A 809 -22.80 -56.35 19.30
N LEU A 810 -22.93 -55.95 18.02
CA LEU A 810 -24.05 -55.15 17.50
C LEU A 810 -25.38 -55.93 17.36
N GLY A 811 -25.40 -57.23 17.67
CA GLY A 811 -26.61 -58.06 17.58
C GLY A 811 -27.22 -58.07 16.17
N GLU A 812 -28.51 -57.76 16.07
CA GLU A 812 -29.25 -57.70 14.80
C GLU A 812 -28.90 -56.48 13.93
N TRP A 813 -28.49 -55.37 14.54
CA TRP A 813 -28.12 -54.11 13.87
C TRP A 813 -26.83 -54.17 13.05
N LYS A 814 -26.07 -55.27 13.15
CA LYS A 814 -24.88 -55.49 12.34
C LYS A 814 -25.17 -55.42 10.83
N GLY A 815 -26.34 -55.90 10.39
CA GLY A 815 -26.76 -55.83 8.99
C GLY A 815 -26.90 -54.39 8.52
N THR A 816 -27.71 -53.60 9.24
CA THR A 816 -27.94 -52.17 9.00
C THR A 816 -26.62 -51.38 9.00
N PHE A 817 -25.68 -51.68 9.90
CA PHE A 817 -24.34 -51.07 9.89
C PHE A 817 -23.51 -51.45 8.65
N ASP A 818 -23.49 -52.71 8.22
CA ASP A 818 -22.77 -53.12 7.01
C ASP A 818 -23.39 -52.51 5.73
N GLU A 819 -24.70 -52.28 5.71
CA GLU A 819 -25.41 -51.57 4.64
C GLU A 819 -25.14 -50.05 4.68
N PHE A 820 -25.20 -49.42 5.85
CA PHE A 820 -24.85 -48.00 6.05
C PHE A 820 -23.42 -47.71 5.61
N TYR A 821 -22.47 -48.56 5.99
CA TYR A 821 -21.07 -48.46 5.55
C TYR A 821 -20.90 -48.67 4.05
N THR A 822 -21.78 -49.46 3.42
CA THR A 822 -21.84 -49.60 1.95
C THR A 822 -22.40 -48.34 1.30
N ALA A 823 -23.49 -47.76 1.83
CA ALA A 823 -24.11 -46.54 1.31
C ALA A 823 -23.19 -45.30 1.45
N LEU A 824 -22.47 -45.17 2.57
CA LEU A 824 -21.39 -44.19 2.71
C LEU A 824 -20.31 -44.40 1.65
N ALA A 825 -19.88 -45.65 1.44
CA ALA A 825 -18.82 -45.96 0.49
C ALA A 825 -19.22 -45.65 -0.96
N GLU A 826 -20.46 -45.95 -1.31
CA GLU A 826 -21.14 -45.50 -2.53
C GLU A 826 -21.07 -43.97 -2.62
N ALA A 827 -21.61 -43.23 -1.64
CA ALA A 827 -21.72 -41.77 -1.69
C ALA A 827 -20.38 -41.04 -1.86
N PHE A 828 -19.35 -41.40 -1.10
CA PHE A 828 -18.00 -40.84 -1.27
C PHE A 828 -17.41 -41.11 -2.66
N PHE A 829 -17.70 -42.28 -3.25
CA PHE A 829 -17.23 -42.65 -4.57
C PHE A 829 -17.89 -41.82 -5.68
N ALA A 830 -19.22 -41.65 -5.66
CA ALA A 830 -19.89 -40.78 -6.64
C ALA A 830 -19.56 -39.29 -6.43
N MET A 831 -19.36 -38.84 -5.19
CA MET A 831 -18.92 -37.46 -4.91
C MET A 831 -17.57 -37.15 -5.60
N GLU A 832 -16.56 -38.01 -5.43
CA GLU A 832 -15.26 -37.81 -6.10
C GLU A 832 -15.38 -37.86 -7.63
N LEU A 833 -16.18 -38.78 -8.16
CA LEU A 833 -16.43 -38.81 -9.60
C LEU A 833 -17.17 -37.56 -10.09
N ASN A 834 -18.11 -37.02 -9.32
CA ASN A 834 -18.81 -35.79 -9.65
C ASN A 834 -17.83 -34.62 -9.77
N ASN A 835 -16.86 -34.51 -8.85
CA ASN A 835 -15.76 -33.53 -8.92
C ASN A 835 -14.91 -33.71 -10.19
N ILE A 836 -14.58 -34.96 -10.56
CA ILE A 836 -13.80 -35.29 -11.77
C ILE A 836 -14.54 -34.90 -13.05
N TYR A 837 -15.84 -35.19 -13.16
CA TYR A 837 -16.63 -34.85 -14.34
C TYR A 837 -16.96 -33.36 -14.40
N GLN A 838 -17.16 -32.69 -13.26
CA GLN A 838 -17.43 -31.24 -13.19
C GLN A 838 -16.33 -30.43 -13.89
N ALA A 839 -15.06 -30.82 -13.72
CA ALA A 839 -13.91 -30.21 -14.42
C ALA A 839 -13.97 -30.35 -15.96
N ASN A 840 -14.76 -31.29 -16.49
CA ASN A 840 -14.95 -31.56 -17.91
C ASN A 840 -16.31 -31.07 -18.45
N GLY A 841 -17.14 -30.41 -17.63
CA GLY A 841 -18.44 -29.86 -18.04
C GLY A 841 -19.62 -30.85 -18.04
N SER A 842 -19.50 -32.00 -17.38
CA SER A 842 -20.59 -32.96 -17.13
C SER A 842 -20.68 -33.26 -15.63
N ARG A 843 -21.79 -33.77 -15.11
CA ARG A 843 -21.91 -34.05 -13.66
C ARG A 843 -22.72 -35.30 -13.39
N MET A 844 -22.36 -36.02 -12.33
CA MET A 844 -23.07 -37.23 -11.88
C MET A 844 -23.82 -36.97 -10.57
N THR A 845 -24.35 -35.75 -10.43
CA THR A 845 -25.07 -35.26 -9.25
C THR A 845 -26.10 -36.27 -8.74
N LEU A 846 -26.96 -36.79 -9.63
CA LEU A 846 -28.02 -37.72 -9.24
C LEU A 846 -27.52 -38.98 -8.51
N SER A 847 -26.44 -39.61 -9.01
CA SER A 847 -25.86 -40.81 -8.37
C SER A 847 -25.28 -40.55 -6.99
N PHE A 848 -24.84 -39.32 -6.74
CA PHE A 848 -24.32 -38.91 -5.45
C PHE A 848 -25.46 -38.57 -4.48
N LEU A 849 -26.49 -37.81 -4.90
CA LEU A 849 -27.66 -37.53 -4.06
C LEU A 849 -28.35 -38.84 -3.64
N ALA A 850 -28.58 -39.75 -4.59
CA ALA A 850 -29.18 -41.06 -4.32
C ALA A 850 -28.43 -41.88 -3.25
N ALA A 851 -27.10 -41.91 -3.32
CA ALA A 851 -26.27 -42.58 -2.33
C ALA A 851 -26.31 -41.92 -0.96
N TYR A 852 -26.34 -40.58 -0.94
CA TYR A 852 -26.47 -39.79 0.27
C TYR A 852 -27.81 -40.06 0.97
N GLU A 853 -28.94 -40.00 0.26
CA GLU A 853 -30.28 -40.25 0.83
C GLU A 853 -30.34 -41.66 1.45
N LYS A 854 -29.76 -42.67 0.78
CA LYS A 854 -29.64 -44.04 1.30
C LYS A 854 -28.81 -44.09 2.59
N ALA A 855 -27.69 -43.37 2.65
CA ALA A 855 -26.87 -43.29 3.85
C ALA A 855 -27.57 -42.52 4.99
N GLU A 856 -28.33 -41.46 4.68
CA GLU A 856 -29.11 -40.67 5.65
C GLU A 856 -30.26 -41.47 6.25
N ILE A 857 -31.03 -42.21 5.44
CA ILE A 857 -32.10 -43.10 5.93
C ILE A 857 -31.52 -44.16 6.88
N LEU A 858 -30.41 -44.82 6.50
CA LEU A 858 -29.77 -45.83 7.34
C LEU A 858 -29.15 -45.24 8.61
N ALA A 859 -28.58 -44.04 8.56
CA ALA A 859 -28.12 -43.32 9.75
C ALA A 859 -29.27 -43.03 10.72
N ASN A 860 -30.40 -42.53 10.20
CA ASN A 860 -31.59 -42.25 10.99
C ASN A 860 -32.20 -43.52 11.60
N GLU A 861 -32.17 -44.65 10.89
CA GLU A 861 -32.60 -45.96 11.42
C GLU A 861 -31.72 -46.43 12.59
N LEU A 862 -30.39 -46.31 12.47
CA LEU A 862 -29.43 -46.62 13.53
C LEU A 862 -29.63 -45.73 14.77
N LEU A 863 -29.86 -44.43 14.57
CA LEU A 863 -30.13 -43.47 15.66
C LEU A 863 -31.50 -43.73 16.33
N ALA A 864 -32.51 -44.16 15.56
CA ALA A 864 -33.83 -44.51 16.06
C ALA A 864 -33.91 -45.90 16.73
N SER A 865 -32.82 -46.68 16.72
CA SER A 865 -32.78 -48.06 17.26
C SER A 865 -33.18 -48.18 18.73
N GLY A 866 -32.92 -47.14 19.54
CA GLY A 866 -33.08 -47.16 21.00
C GLY A 866 -32.08 -48.05 21.73
N ASP A 867 -31.07 -48.60 21.03
CA ASP A 867 -29.98 -49.38 21.63
C ASP A 867 -28.77 -48.47 21.87
N GLU A 868 -28.38 -48.33 23.14
CA GLU A 868 -27.31 -47.45 23.58
C GLU A 868 -25.94 -47.84 22.97
N ASN A 869 -25.70 -49.12 22.67
CA ASN A 869 -24.48 -49.58 22.03
C ASN A 869 -24.46 -49.24 20.53
N VAL A 870 -25.60 -49.33 19.85
CA VAL A 870 -25.75 -48.95 18.43
C VAL A 870 -25.54 -47.45 18.26
N ILE A 871 -26.17 -46.63 19.11
CA ILE A 871 -26.03 -45.17 19.11
C ILE A 871 -24.58 -44.78 19.45
N LYS A 872 -23.96 -45.42 20.46
CA LYS A 872 -22.54 -45.18 20.77
C LYS A 872 -21.60 -45.58 19.62
N ALA A 873 -21.84 -46.70 18.94
CA ALA A 873 -21.06 -47.10 17.78
C ALA A 873 -21.18 -46.06 16.63
N TYR A 874 -22.39 -45.57 16.33
CA TYR A 874 -22.58 -44.57 15.27
C TYR A 874 -21.76 -43.28 15.51
N TYR A 875 -21.84 -42.73 16.73
CA TYR A 875 -21.18 -41.47 17.07
C TYR A 875 -19.67 -41.59 17.31
N PHE A 876 -19.19 -42.75 17.76
CA PHE A 876 -17.85 -42.87 18.34
C PHE A 876 -16.96 -43.98 17.74
N ASP A 877 -17.50 -44.97 17.00
CA ASP A 877 -16.67 -45.98 16.35
C ASP A 877 -16.01 -45.46 15.07
N PHE A 878 -14.69 -45.51 15.06
CA PHE A 878 -13.90 -45.05 13.93
C PHE A 878 -13.83 -46.13 12.84
N MET A 879 -14.49 -45.88 11.71
CA MET A 879 -14.37 -46.75 10.55
C MET A 879 -12.95 -46.76 10.01
N GLN A 880 -12.44 -47.96 9.71
CA GLN A 880 -11.18 -48.19 8.98
C GLN A 880 -11.37 -49.16 7.80
N LYS A 881 -12.57 -49.22 7.21
CA LYS A 881 -12.82 -50.03 6.00
C LYS A 881 -12.11 -49.36 4.81
N ALA A 882 -11.18 -50.08 4.18
CA ALA A 882 -10.45 -49.60 3.02
C ALA A 882 -11.36 -49.53 1.77
N MET A 883 -11.61 -48.33 1.27
CA MET A 883 -12.32 -48.11 0.01
C MET A 883 -11.37 -48.10 -1.19
N LYS A 884 -11.92 -48.34 -2.38
CA LYS A 884 -11.23 -48.22 -3.67
C LYS A 884 -11.80 -47.05 -4.47
N ILE A 885 -11.43 -45.84 -4.06
CA ILE A 885 -11.89 -44.60 -4.72
C ILE A 885 -10.97 -44.31 -5.93
N PRO A 886 -11.48 -43.76 -7.06
CA PRO A 886 -10.64 -43.40 -8.20
C PRO A 886 -9.77 -42.18 -7.83
N ALA A 887 -8.45 -42.30 -7.91
CA ALA A 887 -7.54 -41.20 -7.67
C ALA A 887 -7.01 -40.64 -9.00
N VAL A 888 -7.21 -39.36 -9.27
CA VAL A 888 -6.71 -38.74 -10.50
C VAL A 888 -5.26 -38.33 -10.32
N ASN A 889 -4.38 -38.98 -11.07
CA ASN A 889 -3.14 -38.35 -11.52
C ASN A 889 -3.39 -37.82 -12.94
N GLN A 890 -2.98 -36.57 -13.25
CA GLN A 890 -3.52 -35.74 -14.35
C GLN A 890 -3.40 -36.28 -15.80
N ASN A 891 -2.98 -37.52 -16.02
CA ASN A 891 -2.99 -38.20 -17.33
C ASN A 891 -3.44 -39.68 -17.30
N GLN A 892 -3.78 -40.28 -16.14
CA GLN A 892 -4.27 -41.67 -16.07
C GLN A 892 -5.26 -41.87 -14.91
N PHE A 893 -6.40 -42.53 -15.18
CA PHE A 893 -7.28 -43.08 -14.14
C PHE A 893 -6.53 -44.17 -13.38
N VAL A 894 -6.15 -43.92 -12.12
CA VAL A 894 -5.52 -44.92 -11.25
C VAL A 894 -6.39 -45.12 -10.01
N ILE A 895 -6.97 -46.30 -9.86
CA ILE A 895 -7.70 -46.66 -8.64
C ILE A 895 -6.67 -46.89 -7.54
N MET A 896 -6.58 -45.97 -6.58
CA MET A 896 -5.76 -46.14 -5.38
C MET A 896 -6.70 -46.34 -4.18
N PRO A 897 -6.38 -47.25 -3.24
CA PRO A 897 -7.20 -47.40 -2.06
C PRO A 897 -7.01 -46.18 -1.15
N THR A 898 -8.08 -45.42 -0.94
CA THR A 898 -8.15 -44.35 0.05
C THR A 898 -8.88 -44.89 1.27
N TYR A 899 -8.34 -44.66 2.46
CA TYR A 899 -8.98 -45.09 3.70
C TYR A 899 -10.03 -44.05 4.08
N LEU A 900 -11.30 -44.47 4.16
CA LEU A 900 -12.29 -43.69 4.87
C LEU A 900 -12.02 -43.85 6.36
N ALA A 901 -11.92 -42.73 7.06
CA ALA A 901 -11.39 -42.63 8.40
C ALA A 901 -12.22 -41.59 9.16
N GLY A 902 -13.13 -42.04 10.01
CA GLY A 902 -14.07 -41.19 10.73
C GLY A 902 -15.16 -41.99 11.43
N THR A 903 -15.93 -41.33 12.30
CA THR A 903 -17.16 -41.90 12.87
C THR A 903 -18.32 -41.81 11.87
N GLY A 904 -19.41 -42.55 12.09
CA GLY A 904 -20.58 -42.51 11.19
C GLY A 904 -21.12 -41.09 11.01
N ASP A 905 -21.22 -40.38 12.13
CA ASP A 905 -21.66 -38.99 12.21
C ASP A 905 -20.75 -38.00 11.43
N TYR A 906 -19.43 -38.08 11.62
CA TYR A 906 -18.48 -37.23 10.89
C TYR A 906 -18.53 -37.45 9.36
N LEU A 907 -18.71 -38.70 8.95
CA LEU A 907 -18.73 -39.06 7.55
C LEU A 907 -20.06 -38.66 6.88
N MET A 908 -21.18 -38.75 7.60
CA MET A 908 -22.46 -38.17 7.18
C MET A 908 -22.38 -36.64 7.06
N TYR A 909 -21.78 -35.95 8.04
CA TYR A 909 -21.54 -34.49 7.96
C TYR A 909 -20.80 -34.10 6.68
N TYR A 910 -19.70 -34.79 6.37
CA TYR A 910 -18.88 -34.47 5.21
C TYR A 910 -19.67 -34.64 3.91
N LEU A 911 -20.41 -35.74 3.79
CA LEU A 911 -21.27 -35.99 2.64
C LEU A 911 -22.43 -34.99 2.54
N ARG A 912 -23.03 -34.56 3.65
CA ARG A 912 -24.12 -33.56 3.65
C ARG A 912 -23.63 -32.19 3.17
N ASN A 913 -22.43 -31.78 3.57
CA ASN A 913 -21.80 -30.56 3.05
C ASN A 913 -21.56 -30.66 1.53
N ALA A 914 -21.07 -31.81 1.06
CA ALA A 914 -20.92 -32.08 -0.36
C ALA A 914 -22.27 -32.16 -1.11
N TYR A 915 -23.31 -32.74 -0.52
CA TYR A 915 -24.67 -32.89 -1.08
C TYR A 915 -25.25 -31.54 -1.46
N VAL A 916 -25.24 -30.58 -0.53
CA VAL A 916 -25.77 -29.24 -0.79
C VAL A 916 -24.82 -28.43 -1.69
N THR A 917 -23.51 -28.64 -1.62
CA THR A 917 -22.58 -28.07 -2.61
C THR A 917 -22.91 -28.57 -4.03
N ALA A 918 -23.32 -29.83 -4.17
CA ALA A 918 -23.78 -30.38 -5.44
C ALA A 918 -25.12 -29.74 -5.89
N LEU A 919 -26.09 -29.54 -4.98
CA LEU A 919 -27.33 -28.80 -5.27
C LEU A 919 -27.07 -27.36 -5.75
N LYS A 920 -26.26 -26.58 -5.02
CA LYS A 920 -25.87 -25.20 -5.40
C LYS A 920 -25.25 -25.11 -6.79
N SER A 921 -24.56 -26.16 -7.23
CA SER A 921 -23.79 -26.12 -8.45
C SER A 921 -24.65 -26.11 -9.72
N VAL A 922 -25.89 -26.64 -9.68
CA VAL A 922 -26.71 -26.97 -10.85
C VAL A 922 -27.16 -25.70 -11.60
N PRO A 923 -26.67 -25.44 -12.84
CA PRO A 923 -26.94 -24.18 -13.53
C PRO A 923 -28.41 -24.06 -13.97
N GLY A 924 -28.97 -22.86 -13.88
CA GLY A 924 -30.29 -22.54 -14.46
C GLY A 924 -31.50 -22.87 -13.58
N MET A 925 -31.33 -23.46 -12.39
CA MET A 925 -32.42 -23.76 -11.45
C MET A 925 -32.24 -23.02 -10.11
N GLY A 926 -32.47 -21.70 -10.12
CA GLY A 926 -32.44 -20.87 -8.91
C GLY A 926 -33.51 -21.21 -7.84
N PHE A 927 -34.42 -22.13 -8.16
CA PHE A 927 -35.50 -22.62 -7.28
C PHE A 927 -35.11 -23.88 -6.48
N LEU A 928 -33.91 -24.45 -6.70
CA LEU A 928 -33.51 -25.73 -6.08
C LEU A 928 -33.39 -25.71 -4.56
N TYR A 929 -33.36 -24.53 -3.92
CA TYR A 929 -33.38 -24.44 -2.46
C TYR A 929 -34.80 -24.34 -1.88
N ASP A 930 -35.70 -23.56 -2.49
CA ASP A 930 -37.12 -23.60 -2.11
C ASP A 930 -37.64 -25.04 -2.23
N TYR A 931 -37.15 -25.76 -3.25
CA TYR A 931 -37.33 -27.18 -3.43
C TYR A 931 -36.67 -28.08 -2.36
N TYR A 932 -35.48 -27.75 -1.82
CA TYR A 932 -34.88 -28.51 -0.70
C TYR A 932 -35.77 -28.43 0.56
N GLN A 933 -36.37 -27.26 0.81
CA GLN A 933 -37.37 -27.11 1.88
C GLN A 933 -38.66 -27.87 1.54
N GLU A 934 -39.12 -27.85 0.28
CA GLU A 934 -40.25 -28.71 -0.16
C GLU A 934 -39.95 -30.21 -0.03
N ILE A 935 -38.70 -30.67 -0.11
CA ILE A 935 -38.35 -32.10 0.12
C ILE A 935 -38.36 -32.44 1.62
N ASN A 936 -37.92 -31.53 2.49
CA ASN A 936 -37.68 -31.85 3.89
C ASN A 936 -38.87 -31.50 4.81
N GLU A 937 -39.69 -30.51 4.45
CA GLU A 937 -40.72 -29.95 5.34
C GLU A 937 -42.17 -30.45 5.05
N ASN A 938 -42.40 -31.27 4.02
CA ASN A 938 -43.74 -31.77 3.68
C ASN A 938 -43.82 -33.28 3.37
N GLU A 939 -45.02 -33.86 3.42
CA GLU A 939 -45.26 -35.31 3.17
C GLU A 939 -44.91 -35.75 1.73
N GLU A 940 -44.93 -34.83 0.75
CA GLU A 940 -44.63 -35.14 -0.66
C GLU A 940 -43.12 -35.29 -0.92
N GLY A 941 -42.28 -34.66 -0.08
CA GLY A 941 -40.84 -34.73 -0.14
C GLY A 941 -40.22 -36.07 0.31
N ILE A 942 -40.86 -36.72 1.30
CA ILE A 942 -40.44 -38.04 1.81
C ILE A 942 -40.38 -39.08 0.67
N ALA A 943 -41.39 -39.08 -0.21
CA ALA A 943 -41.47 -40.01 -1.34
C ALA A 943 -40.30 -39.86 -2.32
N LEU A 944 -39.78 -38.64 -2.50
CA LEU A 944 -38.60 -38.41 -3.34
C LEU A 944 -37.32 -38.94 -2.66
N LYS A 945 -37.14 -38.73 -1.36
CA LYS A 945 -35.98 -39.25 -0.61
C LYS A 945 -35.93 -40.78 -0.69
N GLU A 946 -37.06 -41.44 -0.44
CA GLU A 946 -37.19 -42.90 -0.55
C GLU A 946 -36.86 -43.38 -1.98
N PHE A 947 -37.45 -42.74 -3.01
CA PHE A 947 -37.15 -43.05 -4.41
C PHE A 947 -35.66 -42.88 -4.76
N LEU A 948 -35.02 -41.79 -4.32
CA LEU A 948 -33.60 -41.53 -4.57
C LEU A 948 -32.72 -42.56 -3.86
N ALA A 949 -32.98 -42.85 -2.58
CA ALA A 949 -32.25 -43.82 -1.80
C ALA A 949 -32.28 -45.22 -2.42
N GLU A 950 -33.45 -45.69 -2.86
CA GLU A 950 -33.60 -46.95 -3.57
C GLU A 950 -32.94 -46.92 -4.95
N SER A 951 -33.10 -45.83 -5.69
CA SER A 951 -32.49 -45.66 -7.02
C SER A 951 -30.96 -45.65 -6.98
N SER A 952 -30.33 -45.41 -5.83
CA SER A 952 -28.90 -45.63 -5.64
C SER A 952 -28.47 -47.01 -6.17
N TYR A 953 -29.21 -48.08 -5.82
CA TYR A 953 -28.92 -49.43 -6.28
C TYR A 953 -28.75 -49.53 -7.81
N ILE A 954 -29.65 -48.91 -8.58
CA ILE A 954 -29.57 -48.98 -10.05
C ILE A 954 -28.42 -48.14 -10.59
N TYR A 955 -28.17 -46.96 -10.02
CA TYR A 955 -27.09 -46.07 -10.44
C TYR A 955 -25.69 -46.69 -10.18
N TYR A 956 -25.45 -47.29 -9.00
CA TYR A 956 -24.17 -47.98 -8.74
C TYR A 956 -24.04 -49.28 -9.53
N THR A 957 -25.13 -50.04 -9.71
CA THR A 957 -25.08 -51.27 -10.51
C THR A 957 -24.73 -50.96 -11.97
N PHE A 958 -25.29 -49.89 -12.54
CA PHE A 958 -24.93 -49.40 -13.87
C PHE A 958 -23.48 -48.87 -13.92
N PHE A 959 -23.02 -48.21 -12.86
CA PHE A 959 -21.66 -47.71 -12.77
C PHE A 959 -20.62 -48.85 -12.70
N ASP A 960 -20.77 -49.81 -11.78
CA ASP A 960 -19.85 -50.95 -11.64
C ASP A 960 -19.82 -51.79 -12.93
N TRP A 961 -20.98 -51.97 -13.58
CA TRP A 961 -21.04 -52.56 -14.92
C TRP A 961 -20.19 -51.79 -15.96
N THR A 962 -20.29 -50.46 -15.99
CA THR A 962 -19.63 -49.62 -17.00
C THR A 962 -18.11 -49.49 -16.75
N TRP A 963 -17.67 -49.45 -15.49
CA TRP A 963 -16.28 -49.11 -15.10
C TRP A 963 -15.45 -50.25 -14.50
N SER A 964 -15.98 -51.48 -14.41
CA SER A 964 -15.22 -52.67 -13.97
C SER A 964 -14.16 -53.13 -14.99
N LEU A 965 -13.07 -52.37 -15.08
CA LEU A 965 -11.86 -52.65 -15.88
C LEU A 965 -11.01 -53.80 -15.28
N SER A 966 -11.57 -55.00 -15.12
CA SER A 966 -10.78 -56.24 -15.15
C SER A 966 -11.62 -57.50 -15.28
N GLU A 967 -11.12 -58.41 -16.11
CA GLU A 967 -11.53 -59.81 -16.19
C GLU A 967 -11.37 -60.48 -14.80
N ARG A 968 -12.44 -60.60 -14.02
CA ARG A 968 -12.49 -61.62 -12.94
C ARG A 968 -12.67 -63.00 -13.56
N GLU A 969 -11.55 -63.61 -13.93
CA GLU A 969 -11.34 -65.04 -14.21
C GLU A 969 -12.58 -65.86 -14.68
N GLY A 970 -13.20 -65.45 -15.79
CA GLY A 970 -14.13 -66.29 -16.54
C GLY A 970 -15.57 -66.44 -16.00
N GLU A 971 -15.94 -65.76 -14.91
CA GLU A 971 -17.34 -65.68 -14.47
C GLU A 971 -18.02 -64.43 -15.04
N LYS A 972 -19.16 -64.63 -15.72
CA LYS A 972 -20.08 -63.51 -16.02
C LYS A 972 -20.72 -63.06 -14.71
N LEU A 973 -20.33 -61.88 -14.21
CA LEU A 973 -21.12 -61.16 -13.22
C LEU A 973 -22.51 -60.86 -13.82
N LYS A 974 -23.57 -61.30 -13.15
CA LYS A 974 -24.94 -60.89 -13.47
C LYS A 974 -25.23 -59.62 -12.68
N TYR A 975 -25.56 -58.55 -13.39
CA TYR A 975 -25.97 -57.28 -12.79
C TYR A 975 -27.50 -57.21 -12.68
N PHE A 976 -28.01 -56.29 -11.86
CA PHE A 976 -29.45 -56.09 -11.60
C PHE A 976 -30.15 -57.39 -11.14
N THR A 977 -29.68 -57.94 -10.03
CA THR A 977 -30.16 -59.22 -9.46
C THR A 977 -31.37 -59.09 -8.55
N ASP A 978 -31.52 -57.96 -7.84
CA ASP A 978 -32.76 -57.61 -7.16
C ASP A 978 -33.78 -57.14 -8.19
N ILE A 979 -34.75 -58.01 -8.49
CA ILE A 979 -35.79 -57.79 -9.51
C ILE A 979 -36.97 -57.01 -8.92
N ASP A 980 -37.31 -57.28 -7.65
CA ASP A 980 -38.47 -56.67 -7.00
C ASP A 980 -38.20 -55.17 -6.77
N LEU A 981 -36.97 -54.81 -6.38
CA LEU A 981 -36.53 -53.42 -6.26
C LEU A 981 -36.53 -52.67 -7.61
N MET A 982 -36.14 -53.34 -8.72
CA MET A 982 -36.21 -52.74 -10.06
C MET A 982 -37.65 -52.36 -10.46
N VAL A 983 -38.61 -53.23 -10.17
CA VAL A 983 -40.03 -52.98 -10.45
C VAL A 983 -40.60 -51.90 -9.53
N LYS A 984 -40.21 -51.90 -8.25
CA LYS A 984 -40.57 -50.85 -7.28
C LYS A 984 -40.08 -49.47 -7.72
N ILE A 985 -38.80 -49.31 -8.04
CA ILE A 985 -38.21 -48.02 -8.51
C ILE A 985 -38.97 -47.45 -9.71
N MET A 986 -39.31 -48.28 -10.70
CA MET A 986 -40.14 -47.84 -11.83
C MET A 986 -41.54 -47.39 -11.40
N SER A 987 -42.18 -48.11 -10.46
CA SER A 987 -43.49 -47.73 -9.91
C SER A 987 -43.42 -46.38 -9.20
N ASP A 988 -42.45 -46.20 -8.33
CA ASP A 988 -42.39 -45.06 -7.42
C ASP A 988 -42.04 -43.76 -8.15
N TYR A 989 -41.22 -43.82 -9.20
CA TYR A 989 -41.00 -42.69 -10.10
C TYR A 989 -42.31 -42.10 -10.65
N ARG A 990 -43.29 -42.96 -10.96
CA ARG A 990 -44.63 -42.55 -11.45
C ARG A 990 -45.56 -42.01 -10.36
N THR A 991 -45.16 -42.11 -9.09
CA THR A 991 -45.90 -41.52 -7.95
C THR A 991 -45.40 -40.14 -7.56
N LEU A 992 -44.17 -39.79 -7.95
CA LEU A 992 -43.59 -38.46 -7.77
C LEU A 992 -44.42 -37.38 -8.50
N THR A 993 -44.38 -36.15 -7.99
CA THR A 993 -44.97 -35.00 -8.68
C THR A 993 -44.22 -34.68 -9.98
N VAL A 994 -44.87 -33.97 -10.91
CA VAL A 994 -44.26 -33.56 -12.20
C VAL A 994 -42.98 -32.76 -11.98
N ASP A 995 -42.93 -31.94 -10.94
CA ASP A 995 -41.78 -31.11 -10.58
C ASP A 995 -40.62 -31.96 -10.03
N GLN A 996 -40.94 -33.01 -9.26
CA GLN A 996 -39.96 -34.00 -8.80
C GLN A 996 -39.40 -34.85 -9.94
N GLN A 997 -40.24 -35.35 -10.85
CA GLN A 997 -39.80 -36.07 -12.05
C GLN A 997 -38.92 -35.19 -12.95
N TYR A 998 -39.31 -33.93 -13.16
CA TYR A 998 -38.52 -32.96 -13.92
C TYR A 998 -37.14 -32.74 -13.28
N LEU A 999 -37.05 -32.65 -11.95
CA LEU A 999 -35.74 -32.53 -11.31
C LEU A 999 -34.89 -33.79 -11.49
N VAL A 1000 -35.44 -34.99 -11.23
CA VAL A 1000 -34.69 -36.25 -11.39
C VAL A 1000 -34.09 -36.32 -12.81
N ALA A 1001 -34.89 -36.00 -13.84
CA ALA A 1001 -34.42 -35.93 -15.21
C ALA A 1001 -33.37 -34.84 -15.46
N ALA A 1002 -33.49 -33.67 -14.84
CA ALA A 1002 -32.53 -32.57 -14.97
C ALA A 1002 -31.19 -32.85 -14.25
N LEU A 1003 -31.20 -33.66 -13.18
CA LEU A 1003 -30.00 -34.15 -12.50
C LEU A 1003 -29.35 -35.34 -13.22
N ASP A 1004 -30.12 -36.09 -14.02
CA ASP A 1004 -29.65 -37.28 -14.73
C ASP A 1004 -28.90 -36.96 -16.04
N MET A 1005 -27.84 -36.15 -15.99
CA MET A 1005 -27.08 -35.75 -17.18
C MET A 1005 -26.46 -36.93 -17.96
N PHE A 1006 -26.36 -38.12 -17.35
CA PHE A 1006 -25.83 -39.34 -17.97
C PHE A 1006 -26.93 -40.36 -18.35
N GLY A 1007 -28.21 -40.03 -18.10
CA GLY A 1007 -29.35 -40.92 -18.35
C GLY A 1007 -29.27 -42.22 -17.55
N LEU A 1008 -28.66 -42.22 -16.36
CA LEU A 1008 -28.47 -43.37 -15.49
C LEU A 1008 -29.77 -44.11 -15.20
N TYR A 1009 -30.89 -43.41 -14.96
CA TYR A 1009 -32.19 -44.04 -14.73
C TYR A 1009 -32.64 -44.82 -15.98
N ARG A 1010 -32.77 -44.13 -17.11
CA ARG A 1010 -33.16 -44.71 -18.41
C ARG A 1010 -32.21 -45.84 -18.84
N ASN A 1011 -30.90 -45.61 -18.77
CA ASN A 1011 -29.89 -46.57 -19.21
C ASN A 1011 -29.82 -47.81 -18.31
N SER A 1012 -30.11 -47.68 -17.01
CA SER A 1012 -30.25 -48.83 -16.10
C SER A 1012 -31.43 -49.70 -16.47
N LEU A 1013 -32.59 -49.11 -16.79
CA LEU A 1013 -33.79 -49.85 -17.20
C LEU A 1013 -33.60 -50.58 -18.54
N VAL A 1014 -32.96 -49.91 -19.52
CA VAL A 1014 -32.55 -50.54 -20.78
C VAL A 1014 -31.53 -51.66 -20.55
N ARG A 1015 -30.57 -51.49 -19.63
CA ARG A 1015 -29.58 -52.52 -19.29
C ARG A 1015 -30.22 -53.71 -18.57
N PHE A 1016 -31.19 -53.48 -17.69
CA PHE A 1016 -31.97 -54.53 -17.04
C PHE A 1016 -32.71 -55.41 -18.06
N ALA A 1017 -33.29 -54.81 -19.11
CA ALA A 1017 -33.88 -55.56 -20.24
C ALA A 1017 -32.87 -56.44 -21.02
N MET A 1018 -31.58 -56.06 -21.01
CA MET A 1018 -30.50 -56.91 -21.53
C MET A 1018 -30.14 -58.06 -20.58
N GLU A 1019 -29.98 -57.79 -19.28
CA GLU A 1019 -29.57 -58.80 -18.28
C GLU A 1019 -30.64 -59.85 -17.98
N GLN A 1020 -31.93 -59.56 -18.20
CA GLN A 1020 -33.01 -60.56 -18.12
C GLN A 1020 -33.29 -61.28 -19.46
N GLU A 1021 -32.42 -61.11 -20.47
CA GLU A 1021 -32.50 -61.81 -21.76
C GLU A 1021 -33.87 -61.67 -22.45
N MET A 1022 -34.42 -60.45 -22.50
CA MET A 1022 -35.78 -60.18 -23.01
C MET A 1022 -35.92 -60.24 -24.54
N GLY A 1023 -34.82 -60.23 -25.29
CA GLY A 1023 -34.83 -60.14 -26.76
C GLY A 1023 -34.64 -58.70 -27.29
N ALA A 1024 -34.35 -58.58 -28.58
CA ALA A 1024 -34.01 -57.29 -29.20
C ALA A 1024 -35.23 -56.37 -29.32
N ASP A 1025 -36.38 -56.90 -29.75
CA ASP A 1025 -37.60 -56.13 -29.94
C ASP A 1025 -38.13 -55.59 -28.59
N ALA A 1026 -38.04 -56.39 -27.52
CA ALA A 1026 -38.34 -55.95 -26.16
C ALA A 1026 -37.41 -54.82 -25.68
N GLN A 1027 -36.13 -54.87 -26.04
CA GLN A 1027 -35.17 -53.81 -25.69
C GLN A 1027 -35.46 -52.50 -26.45
N ALA A 1028 -35.89 -52.58 -27.71
CA ALA A 1028 -36.36 -51.41 -28.47
C ALA A 1028 -37.62 -50.81 -27.82
N THR A 1029 -38.64 -51.64 -27.54
CA THR A 1029 -39.86 -51.20 -26.85
C THR A 1029 -39.56 -50.53 -25.50
N VAL A 1030 -38.61 -51.06 -24.70
CA VAL A 1030 -38.17 -50.42 -23.45
C VAL A 1030 -37.47 -49.08 -23.73
N GLN A 1031 -36.52 -49.02 -24.66
CA GLN A 1031 -35.84 -47.75 -25.01
C GLN A 1031 -36.82 -46.65 -25.40
N GLN A 1032 -37.90 -47.03 -26.09
CA GLN A 1032 -38.93 -46.15 -26.61
C GLN A 1032 -39.96 -45.75 -25.55
N LEU A 1033 -40.38 -46.67 -24.67
CA LEU A 1033 -41.22 -46.38 -23.50
C LEU A 1033 -40.59 -45.32 -22.58
N MET A 1034 -39.27 -45.31 -22.45
CA MET A 1034 -38.54 -44.27 -21.69
C MET A 1034 -38.60 -42.89 -22.34
N LEU A 1035 -38.70 -42.79 -23.68
CA LEU A 1035 -38.88 -41.50 -24.36
C LEU A 1035 -40.31 -40.99 -24.16
N VAL A 1036 -41.30 -41.87 -24.23
CA VAL A 1036 -42.70 -41.54 -23.93
C VAL A 1036 -42.82 -41.01 -22.49
N GLU A 1037 -42.21 -41.65 -21.50
CA GLU A 1037 -42.15 -41.15 -20.11
C GLU A 1037 -41.50 -39.75 -20.02
N GLN A 1038 -40.34 -39.56 -20.65
CA GLN A 1038 -39.61 -38.29 -20.62
C GLN A 1038 -40.41 -37.14 -21.24
N TYR A 1039 -40.98 -37.33 -22.44
CA TYR A 1039 -41.76 -36.29 -23.10
C TYR A 1039 -43.14 -36.07 -22.46
N PHE A 1040 -43.72 -37.10 -21.83
CA PHE A 1040 -44.96 -36.95 -21.06
C PHE A 1040 -44.76 -36.03 -19.85
N MET A 1041 -43.68 -36.23 -19.08
CA MET A 1041 -43.29 -35.35 -17.99
C MET A 1041 -43.02 -33.91 -18.47
N LEU A 1042 -42.28 -33.74 -19.57
CA LEU A 1042 -41.99 -32.41 -20.13
C LEU A 1042 -43.26 -31.69 -20.62
N TYR A 1043 -44.18 -32.41 -21.24
CA TYR A 1043 -45.49 -31.90 -21.63
C TYR A 1043 -46.32 -31.46 -20.41
N GLN A 1044 -46.34 -32.25 -19.32
CA GLN A 1044 -47.05 -31.85 -18.11
C GLN A 1044 -46.44 -30.62 -17.43
N LYS A 1045 -45.10 -30.50 -17.41
CA LYS A 1045 -44.40 -29.35 -16.82
C LYS A 1045 -44.52 -28.08 -17.68
N LEU A 1046 -44.46 -28.23 -19.00
CA LEU A 1046 -44.47 -27.14 -19.98
C LEU A 1046 -45.39 -27.47 -21.18
N PRO A 1047 -46.73 -27.38 -21.03
CA PRO A 1047 -47.67 -27.78 -22.10
C PRO A 1047 -47.54 -26.99 -23.41
N ASP A 1048 -47.08 -25.73 -23.31
CA ASP A 1048 -46.77 -24.85 -24.44
C ASP A 1048 -45.25 -24.67 -24.65
N GLY A 1049 -44.42 -25.49 -24.00
CA GLY A 1049 -42.97 -25.47 -24.15
C GLY A 1049 -42.50 -26.11 -25.46
N GLU A 1050 -41.39 -25.58 -25.97
CA GLU A 1050 -40.68 -26.06 -27.16
C GLU A 1050 -39.35 -26.72 -26.76
N ASN A 1051 -38.89 -27.67 -27.57
CA ASN A 1051 -37.56 -28.29 -27.46
C ASN A 1051 -36.46 -27.37 -28.06
N GLN A 1052 -35.23 -27.89 -28.23
CA GLN A 1052 -34.12 -27.12 -28.80
C GLN A 1052 -34.28 -26.80 -30.31
N ASP A 1053 -35.12 -27.56 -31.02
CA ASP A 1053 -35.37 -27.44 -32.47
C ASP A 1053 -36.64 -26.64 -32.79
N GLY A 1054 -37.45 -26.30 -31.78
CA GLY A 1054 -38.69 -25.50 -31.87
C GLY A 1054 -39.98 -26.32 -31.91
N ASP A 1055 -39.92 -27.64 -31.74
CA ASP A 1055 -41.10 -28.51 -31.71
C ASP A 1055 -41.71 -28.55 -30.29
N LYS A 1056 -43.04 -28.59 -30.21
CA LYS A 1056 -43.73 -28.66 -28.91
C LYS A 1056 -43.59 -30.03 -28.25
N TYR A 1057 -43.49 -30.06 -26.93
CA TYR A 1057 -43.39 -31.33 -26.18
C TYR A 1057 -44.57 -32.29 -26.42
N ILE A 1058 -45.77 -31.78 -26.71
CA ILE A 1058 -46.94 -32.61 -27.07
C ILE A 1058 -46.82 -33.28 -28.44
N ASP A 1059 -46.17 -32.63 -29.41
CA ASP A 1059 -45.99 -33.16 -30.76
C ASP A 1059 -44.92 -34.27 -30.75
N LEU A 1060 -43.83 -34.06 -30.01
CA LEU A 1060 -42.78 -35.06 -29.76
C LEU A 1060 -43.33 -36.28 -29.00
N LEU A 1061 -44.19 -36.05 -28.00
CA LEU A 1061 -44.84 -37.12 -27.26
C LEU A 1061 -45.72 -38.01 -28.17
N ASP A 1062 -46.46 -37.43 -29.13
CA ASP A 1062 -47.26 -38.21 -30.09
C ASP A 1062 -46.37 -39.03 -31.05
N GLU A 1063 -45.27 -38.44 -31.55
CA GLU A 1063 -44.31 -39.14 -32.40
C GLU A 1063 -43.69 -40.36 -31.69
N GLU A 1064 -43.13 -40.15 -30.50
CA GLU A 1064 -42.44 -41.21 -29.74
C GLU A 1064 -43.43 -42.28 -29.23
N LEU A 1065 -44.70 -41.90 -28.99
CA LEU A 1065 -45.82 -42.81 -28.70
C LEU A 1065 -46.15 -43.70 -29.91
N GLN A 1066 -46.21 -43.17 -31.14
CA GLN A 1066 -46.47 -44.00 -32.32
C GLN A 1066 -45.35 -45.02 -32.55
N ILE A 1067 -44.08 -44.61 -32.37
CA ILE A 1067 -42.93 -45.52 -32.49
C ILE A 1067 -42.99 -46.62 -31.40
N MET A 1068 -43.34 -46.27 -30.16
CA MET A 1068 -43.50 -47.26 -29.07
C MET A 1068 -44.56 -48.32 -29.40
N LEU A 1069 -45.67 -47.91 -30.03
CA LEU A 1069 -46.73 -48.83 -30.42
C LEU A 1069 -46.34 -49.73 -31.61
N GLU A 1070 -45.50 -49.25 -32.53
CA GLU A 1070 -44.91 -50.05 -33.61
C GLU A 1070 -43.93 -51.09 -33.05
N ASP A 1071 -43.01 -50.68 -32.18
CA ASP A 1071 -42.07 -51.58 -31.49
C ASP A 1071 -42.80 -52.65 -30.67
N TYR A 1072 -43.85 -52.26 -29.92
CA TYR A 1072 -44.67 -53.20 -29.16
C TYR A 1072 -45.45 -54.18 -30.07
N TYR A 1073 -45.87 -53.74 -31.26
CA TYR A 1073 -46.48 -54.63 -32.25
C TYR A 1073 -45.47 -55.66 -32.80
N GLU A 1074 -44.24 -55.26 -33.09
CA GLU A 1074 -43.18 -56.21 -33.49
C GLU A 1074 -42.84 -57.18 -32.35
N LEU A 1075 -42.64 -56.68 -31.13
CA LEU A 1075 -42.47 -57.50 -29.92
C LEU A 1075 -43.61 -58.52 -29.74
N SER A 1076 -44.85 -58.15 -30.03
CA SER A 1076 -46.01 -59.04 -29.86
C SER A 1076 -45.97 -60.33 -30.71
N LYS A 1077 -45.06 -60.39 -31.70
CA LYS A 1077 -44.83 -61.56 -32.55
C LYS A 1077 -43.96 -62.64 -31.87
N ASP A 1078 -43.20 -62.29 -30.84
CA ASP A 1078 -42.45 -63.22 -29.99
C ASP A 1078 -43.12 -63.34 -28.61
N ALA A 1079 -43.78 -64.48 -28.37
CA ALA A 1079 -44.51 -64.72 -27.14
C ALA A 1079 -43.62 -64.85 -25.89
N GLU A 1080 -42.36 -65.28 -26.01
CA GLU A 1080 -41.44 -65.39 -24.87
C GLU A 1080 -40.88 -64.01 -24.50
N ALA A 1081 -40.49 -63.23 -25.51
CA ALA A 1081 -40.07 -61.83 -25.31
C ALA A 1081 -41.21 -60.98 -24.74
N LEU A 1082 -42.42 -61.12 -25.26
CA LEU A 1082 -43.62 -60.43 -24.78
C LEU A 1082 -43.97 -60.82 -23.33
N GLU A 1083 -43.88 -62.10 -22.95
CA GLU A 1083 -44.14 -62.55 -21.57
C GLU A 1083 -43.13 -61.91 -20.59
N LYS A 1084 -41.83 -61.87 -20.95
CA LYS A 1084 -40.80 -61.19 -20.15
C LYS A 1084 -41.06 -59.68 -20.06
N PHE A 1085 -41.29 -58.99 -21.18
CA PHE A 1085 -41.60 -57.56 -21.18
C PHE A 1085 -42.84 -57.27 -20.30
N THR A 1086 -43.92 -58.02 -20.48
CA THR A 1086 -45.17 -57.84 -19.72
C THR A 1086 -44.94 -58.03 -18.22
N THR A 1087 -44.08 -58.97 -17.83
CA THR A 1087 -43.76 -59.28 -16.42
C THR A 1087 -43.07 -58.10 -15.71
N TYR A 1088 -42.25 -57.31 -16.40
CA TYR A 1088 -41.43 -56.27 -15.76
C TYR A 1088 -41.82 -54.83 -16.13
N PHE A 1089 -42.27 -54.59 -17.36
CA PHE A 1089 -42.61 -53.26 -17.90
C PHE A 1089 -44.11 -53.11 -18.24
N GLY A 1090 -44.91 -54.19 -18.13
CA GLY A 1090 -46.31 -54.18 -18.55
C GLY A 1090 -47.19 -53.15 -17.85
N GLU A 1091 -46.97 -52.92 -16.55
CA GLU A 1091 -47.70 -51.91 -15.77
C GLU A 1091 -47.33 -50.48 -16.22
N MET A 1092 -46.05 -50.23 -16.48
CA MET A 1092 -45.54 -48.95 -16.97
C MET A 1092 -46.09 -48.62 -18.35
N TYR A 1093 -46.06 -49.59 -19.26
CA TYR A 1093 -46.64 -49.47 -20.60
C TYR A 1093 -48.15 -49.16 -20.54
N ALA A 1094 -48.91 -49.89 -19.71
CA ALA A 1094 -50.35 -49.65 -19.54
C ALA A 1094 -50.66 -48.27 -18.92
N TYR A 1095 -49.81 -47.78 -18.01
CA TYR A 1095 -49.93 -46.44 -17.44
C TYR A 1095 -49.79 -45.35 -18.50
N TYR A 1096 -48.69 -45.34 -19.27
CA TYR A 1096 -48.46 -44.29 -20.26
C TYR A 1096 -49.47 -44.31 -21.42
N LEU A 1097 -49.96 -45.48 -21.84
CA LEU A 1097 -51.11 -45.53 -22.75
C LEU A 1097 -52.35 -44.85 -22.16
N THR A 1098 -52.65 -45.10 -20.88
CA THR A 1098 -53.82 -44.51 -20.21
C THR A 1098 -53.69 -42.98 -20.09
N GLU A 1099 -52.50 -42.47 -19.76
CA GLU A 1099 -52.29 -41.03 -19.62
C GLU A 1099 -52.17 -40.30 -20.97
N CYS A 1100 -51.57 -40.91 -22.00
CA CYS A 1100 -51.57 -40.37 -23.36
C CYS A 1100 -52.99 -40.32 -23.96
N GLU A 1101 -53.84 -41.33 -23.71
CA GLU A 1101 -55.25 -41.30 -24.13
C GLU A 1101 -56.01 -40.14 -23.44
N LYS A 1102 -55.76 -39.90 -22.14
CA LYS A 1102 -56.33 -38.75 -21.40
C LYS A 1102 -55.82 -37.40 -21.93
N ALA A 1103 -54.57 -37.32 -22.38
CA ALA A 1103 -54.01 -36.15 -23.05
C ALA A 1103 -54.59 -35.93 -24.47
N GLY A 1104 -55.34 -36.90 -25.01
CA GLY A 1104 -56.02 -36.82 -26.30
C GLY A 1104 -55.21 -37.37 -27.47
N LEU A 1105 -54.12 -38.10 -27.21
CA LEU A 1105 -53.26 -38.70 -28.23
C LEU A 1105 -53.84 -40.02 -28.76
N ASN A 1106 -53.41 -40.41 -29.97
CA ASN A 1106 -53.87 -41.67 -30.57
C ASN A 1106 -53.06 -42.87 -30.05
N VAL A 1107 -53.61 -43.57 -29.07
CA VAL A 1107 -53.00 -44.78 -28.49
C VAL A 1107 -53.24 -46.07 -29.29
N THR A 1108 -53.56 -45.97 -30.60
CA THR A 1108 -53.79 -47.13 -31.48
C THR A 1108 -52.91 -47.12 -32.71
N PHE A 1109 -52.05 -48.14 -32.83
CA PHE A 1109 -51.24 -48.39 -34.03
C PHE A 1109 -52.01 -49.23 -35.04
N THR A 1110 -51.91 -48.86 -36.31
CA THR A 1110 -52.43 -49.64 -37.44
C THR A 1110 -51.25 -50.09 -38.28
N PRO A 1111 -50.86 -51.38 -38.25
CA PRO A 1111 -49.69 -51.84 -38.98
C PRO A 1111 -49.84 -51.61 -40.48
N PRO A 1112 -48.74 -51.28 -41.20
CA PRO A 1112 -48.78 -51.16 -42.64
C PRO A 1112 -49.24 -52.48 -43.26
N VAL A 1113 -50.24 -52.41 -44.14
CA VAL A 1113 -50.79 -53.58 -44.81
C VAL A 1113 -49.71 -54.18 -45.71
N GLU A 1114 -49.15 -55.34 -45.33
CA GLU A 1114 -48.26 -56.09 -46.20
C GLU A 1114 -48.97 -56.40 -47.52
N GLU A 1115 -48.38 -55.99 -48.65
CA GLU A 1115 -48.82 -56.44 -49.97
C GLU A 1115 -48.51 -57.94 -50.15
N GLY A 1116 -49.33 -58.83 -49.57
CA GLY A 1116 -49.27 -60.23 -49.95
C GLY A 1116 -49.75 -61.32 -48.99
N GLN A 1117 -50.28 -61.04 -47.79
CA GLN A 1117 -50.91 -62.09 -46.96
C GLN A 1117 -52.33 -61.71 -46.48
N ASN A 1118 -53.20 -62.73 -46.40
CA ASN A 1118 -54.64 -62.69 -46.14
C ASN A 1118 -54.97 -63.57 -44.92
#